data_AF-A0A934EWW8-F1
#
_entry.id   AF-A0A934EWW8-F1
#
_cell.length_a   1.000
_cell.length_b   1.000
_cell.length_c   1.000
_cell.angle_alpha   90.00
_cell.angle_beta   90.00
_cell.angle_gamma   90.00
#
_symmetry.space_group_name_H-M   'P 1'
#
loop_
_entity.id
_entity.type
_entity.pdbx_description
1 polymer ?
#
loop_
_entity_poly.entity_id
_entity_poly.type
_entity_poly.pdbx_seq_one_letter_code
_entity_poly.pdbx_strand_id
1 'polypeptide(L)'
;MKTALLSIAMLLAAHASAFDLVSPTQTATVLVPASEPECVRLAAEDLVSDTKKITGKTPTITQRADDASVVMVSVNRPESAALLEKLAPGFGDGLRGKWETYRVENAGQRLIIAGSDERGTMFGLYAFIEKYLGVDPLCYWASRPPQRRATLAWNKVKISSGEPTFRFRGWFINDEDLLTEFRLDGGERRIDYPYYHRVVSPSVSAGVFEAALRLQMNLIIPSSFVDIRNPAEARLIEDATRRGLFVTMHHVEPVGVSAFGFNNFWKDRGETVPFQITQRPEKFHEIWREYAGRWAKFGERVIWQLGLRGIADRPVWLADPNVPKSDEGRGKLISDAMAKQWEIIRSVDRRPQPLATTTLWMEGAALHAAGRLKFPEGVAVIFSDNSPGWELQEDFYNVKREPGRNYGIYYHHQLWGTGPHLVQGVSVWRTHKIFKEAVRRGSTNYAMLNVSNVREFVLGLDASARMLRDFPAFDPGKYLTAWCEQHFGKEAKAAEAVYRRQFSTFLADPATGKRAMLDGEWMHAGVRLAKALAARMEKGGKSDGKTAGLLKKLRPQLEMQRGVGVAASELAGRLEGDAREFFENNLVAQHKIMMGLLCWVEHVAEADMALDAGDAGEVTRHIQETKEATSLIESGKALASRGEFKDWYRGDRKMNCAQLNEWTAKLSALASKLPKVTSRQSPITSHPFPIIGKLATRSALEIKSSTWSVGGETLDRDFAVFANYKKYLGPLGAKGIRVQAGWAKCEKLPGVYNWEWLDEVVNDSRAQGVQPWLEVSYGNPIYPDGGGTGLGAGLPKSAEALAAWDKWVKAIVARYKDRVHEWEVWNEPDGGHGITAEGFAEFYLRTAAIIRAEQPKARIYAFGLANTSKTEFAEALLKLAKERGQLGLIDAITIHGYPKNPDSTKAVDLFRELVARYSDKIEIRQGETGAPSGETVGALRDVPWTELKQAKWDLRRMLAHHGKDVPFNLFTLCELKYAQPKMTGFNRKGLLRCNDDKTVAAPKLAYFAAQRVFSIFDDTLERIRDFKFTTPSDEKLAVFGCRQKADGALVASVWLNGAPPTDSNRTTPVDLTFHASRFTSPVFADLLTGNVHEIPRDLWSAEGGNVTFRQLPFYDSPVLIAERAALAICGGR
;
A
#
# COMPACT_ATOMS: atom_id res chain seq x y z
N MET A 1 73.34 30.50 -4.57
CA MET A 1 72.57 30.32 -3.32
C MET A 1 71.04 30.28 -3.48
N LYS A 2 70.47 30.40 -4.69
CA LYS A 2 69.00 30.30 -4.92
C LYS A 2 68.53 28.99 -5.58
N THR A 3 69.44 28.13 -6.01
CA THR A 3 69.14 26.84 -6.66
C THR A 3 69.25 25.63 -5.72
N ALA A 4 69.86 25.77 -4.54
CA ALA A 4 69.96 24.70 -3.54
C ALA A 4 68.74 24.63 -2.58
N LEU A 5 67.95 25.71 -2.50
CA LEU A 5 66.78 25.78 -1.61
C LEU A 5 65.49 25.25 -2.26
N LEU A 6 65.40 25.16 -3.60
CA LEU A 6 64.25 24.56 -4.28
C LEU A 6 64.29 23.02 -4.27
N SER A 7 65.48 22.42 -4.26
CA SER A 7 65.63 20.95 -4.21
C SER A 7 65.43 20.36 -2.81
N ILE A 8 65.52 21.18 -1.76
CA ILE A 8 65.25 20.74 -0.36
C ILE A 8 63.78 20.97 0.01
N ALA A 9 63.10 21.96 -0.60
CA ALA A 9 61.66 22.16 -0.42
C ALA A 9 60.80 21.12 -1.17
N MET A 10 61.32 20.47 -2.22
CA MET A 10 60.66 19.33 -2.88
C MET A 10 60.91 17.97 -2.20
N LEU A 11 61.82 17.89 -1.22
CA LEU A 11 62.08 16.67 -0.44
C LEU A 11 61.34 16.60 0.91
N LEU A 12 60.53 17.61 1.25
CA LEU A 12 59.79 17.68 2.53
C LEU A 12 58.27 17.82 2.38
N ALA A 13 57.73 17.55 1.20
CA ALA A 13 56.33 17.14 1.08
C ALA A 13 56.30 15.62 1.27
N ALA A 14 56.30 15.16 2.53
CA ALA A 14 55.98 13.78 2.87
C ALA A 14 54.59 13.48 2.29
N HIS A 15 54.57 12.89 1.10
CA HIS A 15 53.37 12.29 0.54
C HIS A 15 52.93 11.28 1.58
N ALA A 16 51.76 11.49 2.19
CA ALA A 16 51.15 10.46 3.02
C ALA A 16 51.08 9.20 2.17
N SER A 17 51.95 8.24 2.47
CA SER A 17 52.07 7.02 1.68
C SER A 17 50.76 6.25 1.82
N ALA A 18 50.15 5.90 0.68
CA ALA A 18 48.87 5.21 0.65
C ALA A 18 48.96 3.90 1.43
N PHE A 19 47.88 3.55 2.16
CA PHE A 19 47.72 2.22 2.74
C PHE A 19 47.17 1.29 1.65
N ASP A 20 47.89 0.20 1.40
CA ASP A 20 47.50 -0.86 0.46
C ASP A 20 47.03 -2.08 1.24
N LEU A 21 45.73 -2.40 1.16
CA LEU A 21 45.23 -3.70 1.59
C LEU A 21 45.53 -4.77 0.54
N VAL A 22 45.30 -4.45 -0.74
CA VAL A 22 45.70 -5.26 -1.91
C VAL A 22 46.05 -4.32 -3.06
N SER A 23 47.22 -4.49 -3.66
CA SER A 23 47.64 -3.82 -4.89
C SER A 23 48.34 -4.83 -5.82
N PRO A 24 48.69 -4.47 -7.07
CA PRO A 24 49.35 -5.40 -7.99
C PRO A 24 50.66 -5.99 -7.43
N THR A 25 51.33 -5.27 -6.53
CA THR A 25 52.64 -5.64 -5.97
C THR A 25 52.58 -6.04 -4.49
N GLN A 26 51.45 -5.84 -3.80
CA GLN A 26 51.35 -6.06 -2.36
C GLN A 26 50.02 -6.69 -1.95
N THR A 27 50.06 -7.58 -0.97
CA THR A 27 48.89 -8.06 -0.24
C THR A 27 49.18 -7.90 1.25
N ALA A 28 48.27 -7.26 1.98
CA ALA A 28 48.50 -6.89 3.37
C ALA A 28 48.69 -8.12 4.29
N THR A 29 49.45 -7.88 5.35
CA THR A 29 49.52 -8.79 6.51
C THR A 29 48.75 -8.16 7.68
N VAL A 30 47.84 -8.94 8.28
CA VAL A 30 46.94 -8.52 9.36
C VAL A 30 47.48 -9.02 10.69
N LEU A 31 47.89 -8.11 11.57
CA LEU A 31 48.35 -8.39 12.92
C LEU A 31 47.17 -8.46 13.88
N VAL A 32 46.97 -9.63 14.47
CA VAL A 32 46.12 -9.85 15.63
C VAL A 32 47.00 -10.39 16.76
N PRO A 33 47.35 -9.59 17.78
CA PRO A 33 48.20 -10.02 18.89
C PRO A 33 47.64 -11.25 19.61
N ALA A 34 48.53 -12.08 20.16
CA ALA A 34 48.13 -13.29 20.91
C ALA A 34 47.28 -12.98 22.16
N SER A 35 47.37 -11.76 22.68
CA SER A 35 46.58 -11.26 23.81
C SER A 35 45.15 -10.82 23.44
N GLU A 36 44.83 -10.72 22.14
CA GLU A 36 43.46 -10.49 21.68
C GLU A 36 42.62 -11.77 21.80
N PRO A 37 41.33 -11.67 22.17
CA PRO A 37 40.45 -12.81 22.23
C PRO A 37 40.07 -13.35 20.84
N GLU A 38 39.59 -14.59 20.81
CA GLU A 38 39.23 -15.29 19.57
C GLU A 38 38.28 -14.49 18.66
N CYS A 39 37.34 -13.74 19.22
CA CYS A 39 36.37 -12.96 18.43
C CYS A 39 37.05 -11.90 17.52
N VAL A 40 38.17 -11.31 17.95
CA VAL A 40 38.94 -10.34 17.15
C VAL A 40 39.63 -11.05 15.98
N ARG A 41 40.16 -12.26 16.23
CA ARG A 41 40.74 -13.13 15.20
C ARG A 41 39.69 -13.56 14.17
N LEU A 42 38.49 -13.97 14.61
CA LEU A 42 37.39 -14.32 13.71
C LEU A 42 36.93 -13.12 12.86
N ALA A 43 36.88 -11.91 13.42
CA ALA A 43 36.60 -10.71 12.63
C ALA A 43 37.69 -10.43 11.58
N ALA A 44 38.97 -10.67 11.91
CA ALA A 44 40.05 -10.58 10.92
C ALA A 44 39.91 -11.63 9.80
N GLU A 45 39.39 -12.83 10.10
CA GLU A 45 39.07 -13.83 9.07
C GLU A 45 37.93 -13.37 8.15
N ASP A 46 36.95 -12.62 8.67
CA ASP A 46 35.91 -12.00 7.84
C ASP A 46 36.52 -10.96 6.87
N LEU A 47 37.49 -10.14 7.33
CA LEU A 47 38.24 -9.23 6.44
C LEU A 47 38.99 -9.99 5.34
N VAL A 48 39.66 -11.09 5.69
CA VAL A 48 40.37 -11.94 4.73
C VAL A 48 39.40 -12.54 3.71
N SER A 49 38.27 -13.05 4.17
CA SER A 49 37.19 -13.62 3.35
C SER A 49 36.63 -12.59 2.37
N ASP A 50 36.31 -11.39 2.84
CA ASP A 50 35.77 -10.32 2.01
C ASP A 50 36.81 -9.80 1.00
N THR A 51 38.07 -9.65 1.43
CA THR A 51 39.18 -9.29 0.54
C THR A 51 39.34 -10.30 -0.58
N LYS A 52 39.24 -11.61 -0.27
CA LYS A 52 39.28 -12.69 -1.27
C LYS A 52 38.08 -12.63 -2.22
N LYS A 53 36.86 -12.40 -1.73
CA LYS A 53 35.66 -12.25 -2.57
C LYS A 53 35.78 -11.06 -3.53
N ILE A 54 36.38 -9.95 -3.07
CA ILE A 54 36.53 -8.71 -3.85
C ILE A 54 37.68 -8.81 -4.87
N THR A 55 38.84 -9.31 -4.46
CA THR A 55 40.10 -9.21 -5.23
C THR A 55 40.63 -10.53 -5.76
N GLY A 56 40.18 -11.66 -5.20
CA GLY A 56 40.78 -12.98 -5.42
C GLY A 56 42.09 -13.22 -4.65
N LYS A 57 42.62 -12.23 -3.92
CA LYS A 57 43.83 -12.34 -3.08
C LYS A 57 43.48 -12.57 -1.62
N THR A 58 44.36 -13.26 -0.89
CA THR A 58 44.15 -13.66 0.50
C THR A 58 45.21 -13.01 1.39
N PRO A 59 44.85 -12.00 2.21
CA PRO A 59 45.73 -11.48 3.25
C PRO A 59 46.09 -12.56 4.28
N THR A 60 47.27 -12.45 4.88
CA THR A 60 47.75 -13.39 5.91
C THR A 60 47.53 -12.80 7.30
N ILE A 61 47.02 -13.59 8.24
CA ILE A 61 46.93 -13.20 9.66
C ILE A 61 48.22 -13.63 10.38
N THR A 62 48.82 -12.74 11.16
CA THR A 62 50.04 -12.98 11.96
C THR A 62 49.87 -12.49 13.40
N GLN A 63 50.70 -13.02 14.29
CA GLN A 63 50.85 -12.54 15.67
C GLN A 63 52.13 -11.69 15.86
N ARG A 64 53.00 -11.63 14.84
CA ARG A 64 54.27 -10.89 14.88
C ARG A 64 54.10 -9.55 14.17
N ALA A 65 54.61 -8.48 14.79
CA ALA A 65 54.42 -7.12 14.29
C ALA A 65 55.27 -6.77 13.06
N ASP A 66 56.34 -7.54 12.81
CA ASP A 66 57.27 -7.30 11.71
C ASP A 66 56.52 -7.35 10.37
N ASP A 67 56.59 -6.25 9.61
CA ASP A 67 55.96 -6.04 8.30
C ASP A 67 54.41 -6.06 8.23
N ALA A 68 53.71 -6.00 9.37
CA ALA A 68 52.24 -5.91 9.39
C ALA A 68 51.72 -4.58 8.80
N SER A 69 50.78 -4.67 7.88
CA SER A 69 50.14 -3.52 7.20
C SER A 69 48.78 -3.16 7.82
N VAL A 70 48.13 -4.10 8.50
CA VAL A 70 46.91 -3.87 9.29
C VAL A 70 47.17 -4.31 10.72
N VAL A 71 46.82 -3.49 11.71
CA VAL A 71 47.04 -3.76 13.14
C VAL A 71 45.71 -3.66 13.87
N MET A 72 45.31 -4.72 14.55
CA MET A 72 44.08 -4.79 15.34
C MET A 72 44.39 -4.94 16.82
N VAL A 73 43.92 -4.00 17.65
CA VAL A 73 44.28 -3.93 19.08
C VAL A 73 43.15 -3.39 19.96
N SER A 74 42.98 -3.98 21.13
CA SER A 74 42.02 -3.59 22.16
C SER A 74 42.75 -2.95 23.34
N VAL A 75 42.46 -1.69 23.67
CA VAL A 75 43.23 -0.93 24.68
C VAL A 75 42.98 -1.39 26.13
N ASN A 76 41.93 -2.17 26.37
CA ASN A 76 41.68 -2.83 27.66
C ASN A 76 42.58 -4.05 27.89
N ARG A 77 43.38 -4.47 26.89
CA ARG A 77 44.40 -5.51 27.01
C ARG A 77 45.77 -4.85 27.19
N PRO A 78 46.45 -5.04 28.34
CA PRO A 78 47.71 -4.35 28.62
C PRO A 78 48.79 -4.58 27.55
N GLU A 79 48.93 -5.81 27.07
CA GLU A 79 49.91 -6.16 26.04
C GLU A 79 49.57 -5.52 24.68
N SER A 80 48.32 -5.59 24.22
CA SER A 80 47.89 -4.90 23.00
C SER A 80 48.06 -3.38 23.11
N ALA A 81 47.76 -2.80 24.27
CA ALA A 81 47.90 -1.36 24.49
C ALA A 81 49.36 -0.91 24.44
N ALA A 82 50.28 -1.68 25.03
CA ALA A 82 51.71 -1.41 24.95
C ALA A 82 52.24 -1.55 23.52
N LEU A 83 51.76 -2.54 22.77
CA LEU A 83 52.08 -2.70 21.36
C LEU A 83 51.55 -1.54 20.52
N LEU A 84 50.32 -1.10 20.75
CA LEU A 84 49.73 0.06 20.09
C LEU A 84 50.58 1.30 20.33
N GLU A 85 50.97 1.56 21.59
CA GLU A 85 51.79 2.73 21.93
C GLU A 85 53.16 2.69 21.24
N LYS A 86 53.77 1.50 21.09
CA LYS A 86 55.02 1.33 20.35
C LYS A 86 54.85 1.60 18.84
N LEU A 87 53.74 1.17 18.24
CA LEU A 87 53.50 1.26 16.79
C LEU A 87 52.92 2.62 16.35
N ALA A 88 52.09 3.23 17.19
CA ALA A 88 51.41 4.48 16.96
C ALA A 88 51.14 5.19 18.31
N PRO A 89 52.13 5.94 18.84
CA PRO A 89 52.03 6.63 20.13
C PRO A 89 50.79 7.53 20.25
N GLY A 90 50.10 7.49 21.40
CA GLY A 90 48.89 8.28 21.68
C GLY A 90 47.66 7.90 20.85
N PHE A 91 47.71 6.84 20.03
CA PHE A 91 46.56 6.45 19.21
C PHE A 91 45.38 5.95 20.04
N GLY A 92 45.68 5.30 21.17
CA GLY A 92 44.69 4.78 22.12
C GLY A 92 44.06 5.84 23.04
N ASP A 93 44.49 7.10 22.95
CA ASP A 93 43.98 8.17 23.80
C ASP A 93 42.48 8.39 23.58
N GLY A 94 41.74 8.48 24.68
CA GLY A 94 40.30 8.64 24.66
C GLY A 94 39.50 7.36 24.36
N LEU A 95 40.14 6.19 24.21
CA LEU A 95 39.45 4.88 24.15
C LEU A 95 39.41 4.18 25.52
N ARG A 96 40.40 4.42 26.38
CA ARG A 96 40.51 3.74 27.68
C ARG A 96 39.28 3.98 28.56
N GLY A 97 38.72 2.89 29.10
CA GLY A 97 37.58 2.93 30.03
C GLY A 97 36.21 3.13 29.37
N LYS A 98 36.15 3.31 28.05
CA LYS A 98 34.88 3.44 27.30
C LYS A 98 34.33 2.08 26.85
N TRP A 99 33.05 2.07 26.49
CA TRP A 99 32.33 0.90 26.00
C TRP A 99 32.23 0.86 24.47
N GLU A 100 32.80 -0.17 23.83
CA GLU A 100 32.64 -0.47 22.39
C GLU A 100 32.95 0.71 21.43
N THR A 101 33.86 1.58 21.83
CA THR A 101 34.36 2.71 21.03
C THR A 101 35.57 2.29 20.21
N TYR A 102 35.84 2.98 19.12
CA TYR A 102 36.97 2.65 18.27
C TYR A 102 37.49 3.83 17.47
N ARG A 103 38.73 3.68 16.99
CA ARG A 103 39.42 4.55 16.06
C ARG A 103 40.11 3.71 15.00
N VAL A 104 39.90 4.08 13.73
CA VAL A 104 40.47 3.41 12.55
C VAL A 104 41.10 4.45 11.64
N GLU A 105 42.42 4.45 11.54
CA GLU A 105 43.16 5.41 10.73
C GLU A 105 44.43 4.78 10.17
N ASN A 106 44.88 5.24 8.99
CA ASN A 106 46.19 4.86 8.50
C ASN A 106 47.29 5.79 9.03
N ALA A 107 48.32 5.21 9.62
CA ALA A 107 49.56 5.88 10.02
C ALA A 107 50.65 5.51 9.00
N GLY A 108 50.83 6.37 7.99
CA GLY A 108 51.60 6.04 6.79
C GLY A 108 50.96 4.87 6.04
N GLN A 109 51.74 3.83 5.73
CA GLN A 109 51.29 2.62 5.05
C GLN A 109 50.61 1.59 5.96
N ARG A 110 50.45 1.86 7.26
CA ARG A 110 49.80 0.93 8.20
C ARG A 110 48.40 1.39 8.55
N LEU A 111 47.42 0.52 8.43
CA LEU A 111 46.08 0.72 8.98
C LEU A 111 46.04 0.27 10.43
N ILE A 112 45.72 1.18 11.34
CA ILE A 112 45.53 0.88 12.77
C ILE A 112 44.03 0.84 13.07
N ILE A 113 43.56 -0.25 13.65
CA ILE A 113 42.19 -0.47 14.14
C ILE A 113 42.30 -0.68 15.66
N ALA A 114 42.00 0.36 16.43
CA ALA A 114 42.05 0.32 17.88
C ALA A 114 40.65 0.45 18.49
N GLY A 115 40.29 -0.49 19.37
CA GLY A 115 39.05 -0.47 20.14
C GLY A 115 39.25 -0.19 21.64
N SER A 116 38.24 0.34 22.32
CA SER A 116 38.23 0.43 23.79
C SER A 116 38.24 -0.95 24.47
N ASP A 117 37.61 -1.90 23.81
CA ASP A 117 37.53 -3.32 24.17
C ASP A 117 37.51 -4.18 22.89
N GLU A 118 37.46 -5.50 23.03
CA GLU A 118 37.50 -6.42 21.89
C GLU A 118 36.35 -6.23 20.89
N ARG A 119 35.16 -5.83 21.36
CA ARG A 119 34.02 -5.54 20.47
C ARG A 119 34.21 -4.19 19.78
N GLY A 120 34.78 -3.20 20.46
CA GLY A 120 35.23 -1.95 19.83
C GLY A 120 36.18 -2.23 18.67
N THR A 121 37.18 -3.09 18.85
CA THR A 121 38.15 -3.45 17.81
C THR A 121 37.46 -4.15 16.63
N MET A 122 36.58 -5.13 16.90
CA MET A 122 35.79 -5.80 15.87
C MET A 122 34.88 -4.82 15.10
N PHE A 123 34.13 -3.97 15.79
CA PHE A 123 33.22 -3.01 15.18
C PHE A 123 33.96 -1.94 14.38
N GLY A 124 35.16 -1.55 14.82
CA GLY A 124 36.06 -0.71 14.03
C GLY A 124 36.44 -1.37 12.71
N LEU A 125 36.78 -2.66 12.73
CA LEU A 125 37.04 -3.42 11.51
C LEU A 125 35.80 -3.51 10.62
N TYR A 126 34.63 -3.87 11.14
CA TYR A 126 33.41 -3.95 10.34
C TYR A 126 33.00 -2.59 9.76
N ALA A 127 33.21 -1.49 10.49
CA ALA A 127 33.01 -0.14 9.96
C ALA A 127 33.98 0.20 8.81
N PHE A 128 35.23 -0.27 8.89
CA PHE A 128 36.18 -0.19 7.79
C PHE A 128 35.72 -1.01 6.58
N ILE A 129 35.24 -2.23 6.82
CA ILE A 129 34.73 -3.12 5.78
C ILE A 129 33.50 -2.49 5.07
N GLU A 130 32.52 -1.99 5.81
CA GLU A 130 31.35 -1.33 5.22
C GLU A 130 31.78 -0.09 4.41
N LYS A 131 32.56 0.81 5.02
CA LYS A 131 32.86 2.13 4.42
C LYS A 131 33.87 2.07 3.27
N TYR A 132 34.94 1.30 3.41
CA TYR A 132 36.06 1.29 2.45
C TYR A 132 36.02 0.06 1.54
N LEU A 133 35.61 -1.10 2.06
CA LEU A 133 35.41 -2.30 1.24
C LEU A 133 34.05 -2.32 0.53
N GLY A 134 33.09 -1.48 0.95
CA GLY A 134 31.77 -1.40 0.32
C GLY A 134 30.94 -2.67 0.50
N VAL A 135 31.23 -3.46 1.54
CA VAL A 135 30.52 -4.71 1.82
C VAL A 135 29.31 -4.40 2.69
N ASP A 136 28.13 -4.69 2.16
CA ASP A 136 26.87 -4.58 2.88
C ASP A 136 26.89 -5.50 4.13
N PRO A 137 26.60 -4.99 5.35
CA PRO A 137 26.52 -5.80 6.57
C PRO A 137 25.57 -7.00 6.46
N LEU A 138 24.54 -6.89 5.61
CA LEU A 138 23.54 -7.91 5.35
C LEU A 138 23.75 -8.59 3.99
N CYS A 139 24.91 -8.47 3.34
CA CYS A 139 25.19 -8.99 1.99
C CYS A 139 24.71 -10.42 1.74
N TYR A 140 24.94 -11.34 2.70
CA TYR A 140 24.42 -12.71 2.62
C TYR A 140 22.89 -12.72 2.58
N TRP A 141 22.23 -12.15 3.59
CA TRP A 141 20.77 -12.10 3.72
C TRP A 141 20.06 -11.27 2.65
N ALA A 142 20.75 -10.32 2.05
CA ALA A 142 20.25 -9.47 0.97
C ALA A 142 20.50 -10.06 -0.44
N SER A 143 21.23 -11.18 -0.55
CA SER A 143 21.68 -11.75 -1.83
C SER A 143 22.53 -10.75 -2.65
N ARG A 144 23.43 -10.01 -1.98
CA ARG A 144 24.26 -8.95 -2.59
C ARG A 144 25.75 -9.19 -2.32
N PRO A 145 26.45 -9.99 -3.14
CA PRO A 145 27.89 -10.19 -2.95
C PRO A 145 28.66 -8.88 -3.13
N PRO A 146 29.85 -8.74 -2.50
CA PRO A 146 30.64 -7.52 -2.63
C PRO A 146 31.18 -7.33 -4.05
N GLN A 147 31.27 -6.08 -4.50
CA GLN A 147 31.74 -5.74 -5.85
C GLN A 147 33.23 -6.08 -6.02
N ARG A 148 33.57 -6.70 -7.17
CA ARG A 148 34.96 -7.05 -7.49
C ARG A 148 35.81 -5.83 -7.79
N ARG A 149 37.03 -5.81 -7.25
CA ARG A 149 38.04 -4.75 -7.48
C ARG A 149 39.43 -5.37 -7.50
N ALA A 150 40.29 -4.94 -8.43
CA ALA A 150 41.66 -5.44 -8.51
C ALA A 150 42.60 -4.81 -7.46
N THR A 151 42.26 -3.63 -6.94
CA THR A 151 43.10 -2.86 -6.03
C THR A 151 42.23 -2.24 -4.93
N LEU A 152 42.75 -2.32 -3.71
CA LEU A 152 42.18 -1.84 -2.46
C LEU A 152 43.26 -1.03 -1.74
N ALA A 153 43.33 0.25 -2.07
CA ALA A 153 44.34 1.19 -1.58
C ALA A 153 43.70 2.55 -1.30
N TRP A 154 44.11 3.20 -0.22
CA TRP A 154 43.57 4.49 0.20
C TRP A 154 44.65 5.41 0.75
N ASN A 155 44.67 6.67 0.27
CA ASN A 155 45.57 7.70 0.79
C ASN A 155 45.26 8.09 2.24
N LYS A 156 43.97 8.04 2.60
CA LYS A 156 43.48 8.42 3.93
C LYS A 156 42.30 7.55 4.35
N VAL A 157 42.51 6.83 5.44
CA VAL A 157 41.49 6.11 6.19
C VAL A 157 41.24 6.88 7.48
N LYS A 158 39.97 7.19 7.77
CA LYS A 158 39.58 7.79 9.05
C LYS A 158 38.14 7.44 9.42
N ILE A 159 37.99 6.69 10.50
CA ILE A 159 36.72 6.33 11.14
C ILE A 159 36.92 6.39 12.65
N SER A 160 35.95 6.95 13.37
CA SER A 160 35.91 6.87 14.82
C SER A 160 34.46 6.79 15.27
N SER A 161 34.22 6.16 16.41
CA SER A 161 32.89 6.11 17.04
C SER A 161 32.98 6.43 18.52
N GLY A 162 31.98 7.15 19.04
CA GLY A 162 31.70 7.25 20.46
C GLY A 162 31.03 5.99 21.02
N GLU A 163 30.63 6.05 22.29
CA GLU A 163 29.86 4.97 22.94
C GLU A 163 28.47 4.85 22.30
N PRO A 164 27.94 3.63 22.17
CA PRO A 164 26.62 3.42 21.60
C PRO A 164 25.53 3.97 22.53
N THR A 165 24.44 4.49 21.96
CA THR A 165 23.28 4.99 22.71
C THR A 165 22.68 3.89 23.58
N PHE A 166 22.52 2.68 23.02
CA PHE A 166 22.07 1.51 23.74
C PHE A 166 23.25 0.60 24.08
N ARG A 167 23.43 0.29 25.37
CA ARG A 167 24.59 -0.49 25.84
C ARG A 167 24.56 -1.92 25.33
N PHE A 168 23.43 -2.61 25.48
CA PHE A 168 23.18 -3.93 24.91
C PHE A 168 22.15 -3.83 23.79
N ARG A 169 22.49 -4.33 22.61
CA ARG A 169 21.72 -4.23 21.37
C ARG A 169 21.65 -5.62 20.76
N GLY A 170 20.48 -6.24 20.77
CA GLY A 170 20.38 -7.65 20.42
C GLY A 170 19.24 -8.02 19.50
N TRP A 171 19.42 -9.20 18.92
CA TRP A 171 18.43 -9.91 18.13
C TRP A 171 17.90 -11.11 18.89
N PHE A 172 16.61 -11.37 18.74
CA PHE A 172 15.97 -12.59 19.18
C PHE A 172 15.51 -13.36 17.94
N ILE A 173 16.14 -14.50 17.74
CA ILE A 173 15.73 -15.50 16.77
C ILE A 173 14.60 -16.33 17.41
N ASN A 174 13.38 -15.95 17.04
CA ASN A 174 12.12 -16.54 17.50
C ASN A 174 11.30 -17.01 16.31
N ASP A 175 10.21 -17.76 16.55
CA ASP A 175 9.31 -18.19 15.49
C ASP A 175 10.08 -18.77 14.28
N GLU A 176 11.15 -19.51 14.57
CA GLU A 176 12.30 -19.66 13.66
C GLU A 176 12.14 -20.78 12.62
N ASP A 177 10.90 -21.08 12.23
CA ASP A 177 10.53 -22.23 11.41
C ASP A 177 11.23 -22.21 10.04
N LEU A 178 11.36 -21.02 9.41
CA LEU A 178 12.13 -20.88 8.16
C LEU A 178 13.61 -21.20 8.37
N LEU A 179 14.24 -20.66 9.42
CA LEU A 179 15.67 -20.88 9.69
C LEU A 179 15.99 -22.33 10.04
N THR A 180 15.14 -22.98 10.84
CA THR A 180 15.38 -24.35 11.31
C THR A 180 15.26 -25.40 10.22
N GLU A 181 14.42 -25.16 9.21
CA GLU A 181 14.14 -26.15 8.16
C GLU A 181 14.73 -25.78 6.79
N PHE A 182 15.31 -24.57 6.64
CA PHE A 182 16.02 -24.14 5.43
C PHE A 182 17.19 -25.08 5.09
N ARG A 183 17.98 -25.47 6.08
CA ARG A 183 19.04 -26.49 5.96
C ARG A 183 18.89 -27.54 7.04
N LEU A 184 19.01 -28.82 6.65
CA LEU A 184 18.60 -29.95 7.49
C LEU A 184 19.71 -30.53 8.38
N ASP A 185 20.90 -29.93 8.37
CA ASP A 185 22.12 -30.38 9.05
C ASP A 185 22.29 -29.84 10.48
N GLY A 186 21.27 -29.18 11.06
CA GLY A 186 21.37 -28.56 12.38
C GLY A 186 21.26 -29.49 13.59
N GLY A 187 20.69 -30.69 13.42
CA GLY A 187 20.38 -31.63 14.50
C GLY A 187 18.93 -31.50 15.01
N GLU A 188 18.52 -32.41 15.89
CA GLU A 188 17.14 -32.51 16.41
C GLU A 188 16.94 -31.74 17.72
N ARG A 189 15.72 -31.24 17.90
CA ARG A 189 15.25 -30.65 19.16
C ARG A 189 14.49 -31.69 19.98
N ARG A 190 14.62 -31.62 21.30
CA ARG A 190 13.82 -32.43 22.23
C ARG A 190 12.60 -31.64 22.69
N ILE A 191 11.69 -31.30 21.78
CA ILE A 191 10.48 -30.52 22.14
C ILE A 191 9.23 -31.18 21.58
N ASP A 192 8.19 -31.24 22.42
CA ASP A 192 6.84 -31.63 22.01
C ASP A 192 6.08 -30.38 21.55
N TYR A 193 6.46 -29.86 20.39
CA TYR A 193 5.95 -28.60 19.84
C TYR A 193 5.75 -28.71 18.33
N PRO A 194 4.58 -28.35 17.75
CA PRO A 194 4.18 -28.84 16.44
C PRO A 194 4.79 -28.11 15.22
N TYR A 195 5.60 -27.08 15.42
CA TYR A 195 5.97 -26.15 14.32
C TYR A 195 7.38 -26.36 13.77
N TYR A 196 8.37 -26.63 14.61
CA TYR A 196 9.77 -26.80 14.20
C TYR A 196 10.46 -27.79 15.15
N HIS A 197 11.25 -28.70 14.59
CA HIS A 197 11.85 -29.80 15.35
C HIS A 197 13.36 -29.92 15.14
N ARG A 198 13.96 -29.01 14.37
CA ARG A 198 15.39 -28.95 14.11
C ARG A 198 16.02 -27.75 14.78
N VAL A 199 17.29 -27.89 15.14
CA VAL A 199 18.14 -26.75 15.49
C VAL A 199 18.54 -26.05 14.19
N VAL A 200 18.73 -24.74 14.22
CA VAL A 200 19.25 -24.00 13.06
C VAL A 200 20.61 -24.57 12.64
N SER A 201 20.81 -24.75 11.34
CA SER A 201 22.08 -25.21 10.74
C SER A 201 23.28 -24.37 11.24
N PRO A 202 24.46 -24.98 11.47
CA PRO A 202 25.67 -24.25 11.82
C PRO A 202 26.00 -23.14 10.80
N SER A 203 25.87 -23.43 9.50
CA SER A 203 26.15 -22.45 8.44
C SER A 203 25.17 -21.26 8.44
N VAL A 204 23.90 -21.51 8.77
CA VAL A 204 22.85 -20.49 8.80
C VAL A 204 22.99 -19.61 10.05
N SER A 205 23.16 -20.23 11.22
CA SER A 205 23.38 -19.50 12.49
C SER A 205 24.67 -18.67 12.47
N ALA A 206 25.76 -19.17 11.86
CA ALA A 206 26.97 -18.38 11.63
C ALA A 206 26.70 -17.11 10.80
N GLY A 207 25.85 -17.20 9.76
CA GLY A 207 25.42 -16.06 8.95
C GLY A 207 24.54 -15.07 9.71
N VAL A 208 23.71 -15.53 10.67
CA VAL A 208 22.95 -14.65 11.58
C VAL A 208 23.93 -13.87 12.49
N PHE A 209 24.87 -14.58 13.11
CA PHE A 209 25.82 -13.97 14.05
C PHE A 209 26.75 -12.97 13.35
N GLU A 210 27.21 -13.30 12.14
CA GLU A 210 28.00 -12.38 11.31
C GLU A 210 27.26 -11.09 11.01
N ALA A 211 26.01 -11.21 10.53
CA ALA A 211 25.19 -10.06 10.18
C ALA A 211 24.93 -9.14 11.39
N ALA A 212 24.61 -9.72 12.54
CA ALA A 212 24.43 -8.98 13.79
C ALA A 212 25.70 -8.20 14.16
N LEU A 213 26.87 -8.84 14.09
CA LEU A 213 28.16 -8.21 14.43
C LEU A 213 28.58 -7.14 13.41
N ARG A 214 28.36 -7.36 12.11
CA ARG A 214 28.61 -6.36 11.06
C ARG A 214 27.74 -5.12 11.25
N LEU A 215 26.49 -5.31 11.68
CA LEU A 215 25.58 -4.25 12.11
C LEU A 215 25.90 -3.68 13.50
N GLN A 216 26.98 -4.13 14.13
CA GLN A 216 27.43 -3.69 15.44
C GLN A 216 26.43 -3.94 16.58
N MET A 217 25.63 -4.99 16.44
CA MET A 217 24.86 -5.59 17.52
C MET A 217 25.80 -6.42 18.39
N ASN A 218 25.51 -6.53 19.68
CA ASN A 218 26.39 -7.20 20.64
C ASN A 218 25.68 -8.26 21.50
N LEU A 219 24.39 -8.51 21.28
CA LEU A 219 23.60 -9.42 22.10
C LEU A 219 22.73 -10.33 21.23
N ILE A 220 22.48 -11.56 21.68
CA ILE A 220 21.56 -12.46 20.99
C ILE A 220 20.79 -13.40 21.93
N ILE A 221 19.54 -13.66 21.59
CA ILE A 221 18.82 -14.89 21.98
C ILE A 221 18.82 -15.77 20.73
N PRO A 222 19.59 -16.87 20.70
CA PRO A 222 19.91 -17.55 19.45
C PRO A 222 18.80 -18.49 18.93
N SER A 223 17.85 -18.86 19.80
CA SER A 223 16.67 -19.67 19.46
C SER A 223 15.69 -19.62 20.63
N SER A 224 14.43 -19.98 20.39
CA SER A 224 13.40 -20.14 21.43
C SER A 224 13.48 -21.52 22.06
N PHE A 225 13.23 -21.67 23.37
CA PHE A 225 13.12 -22.97 24.04
C PHE A 225 14.42 -23.80 24.11
N VAL A 226 15.57 -23.13 24.19
CA VAL A 226 16.90 -23.74 24.23
C VAL A 226 17.06 -24.67 25.43
N ASP A 227 17.20 -25.98 25.18
CA ASP A 227 17.67 -26.92 26.20
C ASP A 227 19.20 -27.05 26.10
N ILE A 228 19.94 -26.37 26.99
CA ILE A 228 21.41 -26.39 27.03
C ILE A 228 22.01 -27.78 27.29
N ARG A 229 21.20 -28.78 27.66
CA ARG A 229 21.65 -30.17 27.80
C ARG A 229 21.67 -30.91 26.46
N ASN A 230 21.00 -30.39 25.44
CA ASN A 230 21.10 -30.86 24.07
C ASN A 230 22.37 -30.26 23.42
N PRO A 231 23.36 -31.07 22.99
CA PRO A 231 24.59 -30.57 22.39
C PRO A 231 24.36 -29.70 21.15
N ALA A 232 23.38 -30.02 20.31
CA ALA A 232 23.07 -29.25 19.11
C ALA A 232 22.57 -27.84 19.45
N GLU A 233 21.78 -27.70 20.52
CA GLU A 233 21.27 -26.40 20.99
C GLU A 233 22.32 -25.63 21.80
N ALA A 234 23.15 -26.32 22.60
CA ALA A 234 24.26 -25.72 23.32
C ALA A 234 25.30 -25.10 22.39
N ARG A 235 25.52 -25.71 21.21
CA ARG A 235 26.39 -25.18 20.14
C ARG A 235 26.01 -23.76 19.74
N LEU A 236 24.73 -23.42 19.67
CA LEU A 236 24.29 -22.07 19.31
C LEU A 236 24.83 -21.01 20.29
N ILE A 237 24.92 -21.35 21.57
CA ILE A 237 25.45 -20.47 22.63
C ILE A 237 26.97 -20.37 22.49
N GLU A 238 27.65 -21.50 22.27
CA GLU A 238 29.10 -21.55 22.07
C GLU A 238 29.52 -20.73 20.84
N ASP A 239 28.91 -20.96 19.69
CA ASP A 239 29.21 -20.28 18.43
C ASP A 239 29.01 -18.75 18.56
N ALA A 240 27.90 -18.32 19.18
CA ALA A 240 27.61 -16.90 19.40
C ALA A 240 28.64 -16.24 20.33
N THR A 241 28.98 -16.89 21.45
CA THR A 241 29.92 -16.34 22.44
C THR A 241 31.35 -16.30 21.94
N ARG A 242 31.80 -17.31 21.17
CA ARG A 242 33.11 -17.32 20.48
C ARG A 242 33.24 -16.18 19.49
N ARG A 243 32.15 -15.83 18.79
CA ARG A 243 32.06 -14.69 17.88
C ARG A 243 32.02 -13.34 18.61
N GLY A 244 31.92 -13.32 19.94
CA GLY A 244 31.96 -12.09 20.76
C GLY A 244 30.60 -11.52 21.13
N LEU A 245 29.49 -12.19 20.79
CA LEU A 245 28.15 -11.78 21.24
C LEU A 245 27.94 -12.12 22.71
N PHE A 246 27.23 -11.24 23.41
CA PHE A 246 26.54 -11.61 24.64
C PHE A 246 25.36 -12.53 24.28
N VAL A 247 25.09 -13.50 25.15
CA VAL A 247 23.97 -14.42 25.03
C VAL A 247 23.02 -14.22 26.21
N THR A 248 21.73 -14.32 25.94
CA THR A 248 20.68 -14.23 26.95
C THR A 248 19.56 -15.20 26.62
N MET A 249 18.57 -15.28 27.51
CA MET A 249 17.48 -16.25 27.39
C MET A 249 16.16 -15.53 27.12
N HIS A 250 15.28 -16.22 26.42
CA HIS A 250 13.91 -15.78 26.20
C HIS A 250 13.17 -15.65 27.55
N HIS A 251 12.20 -14.73 27.65
CA HIS A 251 11.47 -14.46 28.89
C HIS A 251 10.60 -15.62 29.41
N VAL A 252 10.36 -16.65 28.59
CA VAL A 252 9.74 -17.93 29.02
C VAL A 252 10.75 -18.95 29.53
N GLU A 253 12.04 -18.60 29.52
CA GLU A 253 13.16 -19.46 29.87
C GLU A 253 14.02 -18.84 30.98
N PRO A 254 13.41 -18.42 32.11
CA PRO A 254 14.17 -17.84 33.20
C PRO A 254 15.26 -18.83 33.64
N VAL A 255 16.46 -18.32 33.90
CA VAL A 255 17.69 -19.09 34.18
C VAL A 255 18.03 -20.18 33.15
N GLY A 256 17.52 -20.05 31.93
CA GLY A 256 17.72 -20.99 30.83
C GLY A 256 16.80 -22.20 30.83
N VAL A 257 15.73 -22.21 31.64
CA VAL A 257 14.81 -23.34 31.75
C VAL A 257 13.47 -23.04 31.09
N SER A 258 13.23 -23.64 29.92
CA SER A 258 11.90 -23.72 29.32
C SER A 258 11.06 -24.83 29.96
N ALA A 259 9.74 -24.80 29.80
CA ALA A 259 8.87 -25.89 30.24
C ALA A 259 9.18 -27.24 29.56
N PHE A 260 9.63 -27.22 28.30
CA PHE A 260 10.08 -28.42 27.60
C PHE A 260 11.38 -28.95 28.20
N GLY A 261 12.35 -28.06 28.47
CA GLY A 261 13.58 -28.40 29.18
C GLY A 261 13.33 -28.97 30.58
N PHE A 262 12.31 -28.45 31.28
CA PHE A 262 11.83 -28.98 32.56
C PHE A 262 11.32 -30.41 32.42
N ASN A 263 10.41 -30.66 31.48
CA ASN A 263 9.85 -31.99 31.26
C ASN A 263 10.94 -33.00 30.87
N ASN A 264 11.83 -32.62 29.95
CA ASN A 264 12.96 -33.47 29.55
C ASN A 264 13.88 -33.78 30.73
N PHE A 265 14.16 -32.81 31.61
CA PHE A 265 15.07 -33.00 32.74
C PHE A 265 14.57 -34.07 33.71
N TRP A 266 13.28 -34.06 34.04
CA TRP A 266 12.70 -35.06 34.91
C TRP A 266 12.50 -36.39 34.19
N LYS A 267 12.09 -36.37 32.92
CA LYS A 267 11.95 -37.58 32.10
C LYS A 267 13.28 -38.33 31.95
N ASP A 268 14.39 -37.60 31.71
CA ASP A 268 15.74 -38.18 31.64
C ASP A 268 16.17 -38.84 32.97
N ARG A 269 15.49 -38.51 34.08
CA ARG A 269 15.70 -39.09 35.42
C ARG A 269 14.64 -40.12 35.81
N GLY A 270 13.77 -40.51 34.89
CA GLY A 270 12.69 -41.47 35.14
C GLY A 270 11.53 -40.91 35.96
N GLU A 271 11.43 -39.60 36.14
CA GLU A 271 10.36 -38.93 36.88
C GLU A 271 9.39 -38.22 35.93
N THR A 272 8.09 -38.24 36.27
CA THR A 272 7.08 -37.38 35.63
C THR A 272 6.65 -36.32 36.64
N VAL A 273 7.16 -35.10 36.48
CA VAL A 273 6.89 -33.98 37.39
C VAL A 273 5.98 -32.97 36.68
N PRO A 274 4.82 -32.63 37.26
CA PRO A 274 3.96 -31.59 36.68
C PRO A 274 4.62 -30.21 36.80
N PHE A 275 4.41 -29.34 35.82
CA PHE A 275 4.93 -27.97 35.80
C PHE A 275 4.14 -27.05 36.77
N GLN A 276 4.22 -27.34 38.07
CA GLN A 276 3.41 -26.72 39.14
C GLN A 276 4.29 -26.24 40.30
N ILE A 277 4.81 -25.01 40.17
CA ILE A 277 5.78 -24.45 41.11
C ILE A 277 5.20 -24.20 42.51
N THR A 278 3.89 -23.97 42.64
CA THR A 278 3.26 -23.74 43.95
C THR A 278 3.23 -24.99 44.83
N GLN A 279 3.18 -26.17 44.21
CA GLN A 279 3.17 -27.45 44.91
C GLN A 279 4.56 -28.09 45.00
N ARG A 280 5.43 -27.82 44.02
CA ARG A 280 6.75 -28.45 43.89
C ARG A 280 7.90 -27.44 43.68
N PRO A 281 8.03 -26.39 44.52
CA PRO A 281 9.06 -25.36 44.33
C PRO A 281 10.48 -25.95 44.36
N GLU A 282 10.71 -27.00 45.14
CA GLU A 282 11.99 -27.70 45.22
C GLU A 282 12.45 -28.28 43.89
N LYS A 283 11.53 -28.81 43.08
CA LYS A 283 11.82 -29.37 41.75
C LYS A 283 12.24 -28.27 40.76
N PHE A 284 11.62 -27.09 40.84
CA PHE A 284 12.05 -25.93 40.05
C PHE A 284 13.44 -25.43 40.49
N HIS A 285 13.69 -25.37 41.80
CA HIS A 285 14.99 -24.94 42.32
C HIS A 285 16.13 -25.89 41.92
N GLU A 286 15.90 -27.20 41.87
CA GLU A 286 16.91 -28.18 41.45
C GLU A 286 17.33 -27.97 39.99
N ILE A 287 16.38 -27.92 39.08
CA ILE A 287 16.68 -27.71 37.66
C ILE A 287 17.28 -26.33 37.40
N TRP A 288 16.83 -25.28 38.10
CA TRP A 288 17.41 -23.95 38.01
C TRP A 288 18.90 -23.95 38.37
N ARG A 289 19.31 -24.68 39.42
CA ARG A 289 20.74 -24.81 39.78
C ARG A 289 21.53 -25.55 38.70
N GLU A 290 21.00 -26.66 38.17
CA GLU A 290 21.66 -27.42 37.10
C GLU A 290 21.88 -26.56 35.85
N TYR A 291 20.84 -25.89 35.39
CA TYR A 291 20.91 -25.07 34.17
C TYR A 291 21.78 -23.84 34.39
N ALA A 292 21.65 -23.15 35.53
CA ALA A 292 22.52 -22.03 35.86
C ALA A 292 24.00 -22.46 35.91
N GLY A 293 24.32 -23.64 36.45
CA GLY A 293 25.69 -24.18 36.43
C GLY A 293 26.21 -24.43 35.01
N ARG A 294 25.36 -24.86 34.08
CA ARG A 294 25.73 -25.05 32.66
C ARG A 294 25.94 -23.74 31.93
N TRP A 295 25.02 -22.79 32.09
CA TRP A 295 25.11 -21.47 31.48
C TRP A 295 26.29 -20.65 32.03
N ALA A 296 26.62 -20.77 33.31
CA ALA A 296 27.74 -20.07 33.94
C ALA A 296 29.11 -20.39 33.31
N LYS A 297 29.23 -21.50 32.55
CA LYS A 297 30.45 -21.83 31.78
C LYS A 297 30.76 -20.78 30.70
N PHE A 298 29.75 -20.06 30.23
CA PHE A 298 29.90 -18.96 29.26
C PHE A 298 30.00 -17.59 29.96
N GLY A 299 30.19 -17.58 31.28
CA GLY A 299 29.83 -16.53 32.24
C GLY A 299 30.06 -15.08 31.82
N GLU A 300 31.24 -14.72 31.29
CA GLU A 300 31.53 -13.33 30.89
C GLU A 300 30.58 -12.79 29.82
N ARG A 301 30.02 -13.68 28.98
CA ARG A 301 29.12 -13.34 27.88
C ARG A 301 27.64 -13.57 28.21
N VAL A 302 27.28 -14.04 29.40
CA VAL A 302 25.89 -14.31 29.76
C VAL A 302 25.23 -13.08 30.38
N ILE A 303 24.03 -12.74 29.89
CA ILE A 303 23.08 -11.86 30.57
C ILE A 303 21.90 -12.73 31.03
N TRP A 304 21.74 -12.88 32.34
CA TRP A 304 20.76 -13.78 32.92
C TRP A 304 19.34 -13.25 32.79
N GLN A 305 18.42 -14.07 32.29
CA GLN A 305 16.99 -13.75 32.30
C GLN A 305 16.34 -14.29 33.57
N LEU A 306 15.60 -13.45 34.28
CA LEU A 306 14.82 -13.76 35.48
C LEU A 306 13.32 -13.63 35.21
N GLY A 307 12.51 -14.39 35.95
CA GLY A 307 11.05 -14.32 35.88
C GLY A 307 10.38 -15.68 36.13
N LEU A 308 9.06 -15.73 35.93
CA LEU A 308 8.31 -16.98 36.03
C LEU A 308 7.10 -16.91 35.11
N ARG A 309 7.03 -17.84 34.16
CA ARG A 309 5.93 -17.98 33.19
C ARG A 309 5.59 -19.45 32.98
N GLY A 310 4.51 -19.70 32.27
CA GLY A 310 3.96 -21.03 31.98
C GLY A 310 4.51 -21.66 30.69
N ILE A 311 3.79 -22.68 30.22
CA ILE A 311 4.16 -23.47 29.03
C ILE A 311 3.82 -22.69 27.74
N ALA A 312 4.75 -22.66 26.78
CA ALA A 312 4.56 -22.10 25.42
C ALA A 312 3.96 -20.68 25.40
N ASP A 313 4.69 -19.74 26.02
CA ASP A 313 4.39 -18.29 26.07
C ASP A 313 3.06 -17.92 26.77
N ARG A 314 2.67 -18.67 27.79
CA ARG A 314 1.45 -18.44 28.59
C ARG A 314 1.78 -18.06 30.03
N PRO A 315 0.85 -17.41 30.76
CA PRO A 315 1.07 -17.15 32.17
C PRO A 315 1.08 -18.43 33.00
N VAL A 316 1.82 -18.41 34.12
CA VAL A 316 2.08 -19.61 34.94
C VAL A 316 0.81 -20.27 35.48
N TRP A 317 -0.24 -19.50 35.76
CA TRP A 317 -1.51 -20.02 36.31
C TRP A 317 -2.33 -20.87 35.34
N LEU A 318 -1.97 -20.93 34.04
CA LEU A 318 -2.58 -21.89 33.12
C LEU A 318 -1.96 -23.29 33.23
N ALA A 319 -0.71 -23.38 33.71
CA ALA A 319 -0.05 -24.66 33.97
C ALA A 319 -0.20 -25.10 35.44
N ASP A 320 -0.31 -24.13 36.35
CA ASP A 320 -0.48 -24.36 37.78
C ASP A 320 -1.78 -23.73 38.31
N PRO A 321 -2.85 -24.53 38.46
CA PRO A 321 -4.16 -24.02 38.88
C PRO A 321 -4.20 -23.54 40.34
N ASN A 322 -3.16 -23.82 41.15
CA ASN A 322 -3.09 -23.40 42.55
C ASN A 322 -2.41 -22.03 42.73
N VAL A 323 -1.94 -21.41 41.63
CA VAL A 323 -1.45 -20.04 41.66
C VAL A 323 -2.57 -19.12 42.19
N PRO A 324 -2.26 -18.20 43.13
CA PRO A 324 -3.25 -17.26 43.65
C PRO A 324 -4.01 -16.53 42.54
N LYS A 325 -5.31 -16.31 42.76
CA LYS A 325 -6.17 -15.62 41.78
C LYS A 325 -6.01 -14.09 41.80
N SER A 326 -5.54 -13.53 42.92
CA SER A 326 -5.32 -12.09 43.06
C SER A 326 -4.01 -11.66 42.38
N ASP A 327 -4.01 -10.45 41.82
CA ASP A 327 -2.82 -9.87 41.20
C ASP A 327 -1.68 -9.70 42.20
N GLU A 328 -2.00 -9.41 43.47
CA GLU A 328 -1.02 -9.36 44.54
C GLU A 328 -0.36 -10.72 44.81
N GLY A 329 -1.14 -11.80 44.84
CA GLY A 329 -0.60 -13.15 45.02
C GLY A 329 0.22 -13.63 43.83
N ARG A 330 -0.22 -13.31 42.60
CA ARG A 330 0.53 -13.59 41.36
C ARG A 330 1.85 -12.81 41.31
N GLY A 331 1.79 -11.52 41.60
CA GLY A 331 2.95 -10.64 41.64
C GLY A 331 3.97 -11.07 42.70
N LYS A 332 3.50 -11.46 43.89
CA LYS A 332 4.34 -12.02 44.94
C LYS A 332 5.04 -13.31 44.48
N LEU A 333 4.31 -14.27 43.90
CA LEU A 333 4.89 -15.53 43.42
C LEU A 333 6.02 -15.30 42.40
N ILE A 334 5.79 -14.42 41.42
CA ILE A 334 6.80 -14.09 40.40
C ILE A 334 8.00 -13.39 41.03
N SER A 335 7.77 -12.46 41.97
CA SER A 335 8.84 -11.75 42.68
C SER A 335 9.70 -12.69 43.54
N ASP A 336 9.07 -13.62 44.26
CA ASP A 336 9.78 -14.62 45.08
C ASP A 336 10.61 -15.57 44.19
N ALA A 337 10.06 -15.98 43.04
CA ALA A 337 10.78 -16.79 42.07
C ALA A 337 12.01 -16.07 41.52
N MET A 338 11.90 -14.79 41.14
CA MET A 338 13.04 -13.97 40.72
C MET A 338 14.10 -13.83 41.81
N ALA A 339 13.70 -13.62 43.07
CA ALA A 339 14.64 -13.54 44.19
C ALA A 339 15.41 -14.86 44.37
N LYS A 340 14.72 -16.01 44.27
CA LYS A 340 15.38 -17.32 44.41
C LYS A 340 16.31 -17.64 43.24
N GLN A 341 15.89 -17.32 42.02
CA GLN A 341 16.74 -17.45 40.83
C GLN A 341 18.00 -16.57 40.96
N TRP A 342 17.85 -15.36 41.49
CA TRP A 342 18.97 -14.45 41.69
C TRP A 342 19.98 -14.97 42.72
N GLU A 343 19.51 -15.55 43.82
CA GLU A 343 20.35 -16.27 44.79
C GLU A 343 21.14 -17.39 44.10
N ILE A 344 20.48 -18.22 43.28
CA ILE A 344 21.13 -19.31 42.54
C ILE A 344 22.19 -18.76 41.57
N ILE A 345 21.86 -17.75 40.78
CA ILE A 345 22.81 -17.14 39.82
C ILE A 345 24.06 -16.63 40.53
N ARG A 346 23.90 -15.90 41.65
CA ARG A 346 25.04 -15.39 42.42
C ARG A 346 25.90 -16.49 43.05
N SER A 347 25.37 -17.70 43.19
CA SER A 347 26.15 -18.85 43.69
C SER A 347 26.99 -19.54 42.60
N VAL A 348 26.64 -19.37 41.32
CA VAL A 348 27.33 -20.04 40.19
C VAL A 348 28.10 -19.09 39.29
N ASP A 349 27.67 -17.84 39.17
CA ASP A 349 28.34 -16.80 38.39
C ASP A 349 29.38 -16.09 39.25
N ARG A 350 30.65 -16.18 38.84
CA ARG A 350 31.78 -15.65 39.61
C ARG A 350 31.97 -14.14 39.46
N ARG A 351 31.21 -13.48 38.59
CA ARG A 351 31.29 -12.03 38.43
C ARG A 351 30.83 -11.35 39.73
N PRO A 352 31.54 -10.31 40.21
CA PRO A 352 31.10 -9.55 41.39
C PRO A 352 29.69 -8.98 41.25
N GLN A 353 29.32 -8.59 40.03
CA GLN A 353 27.97 -8.19 39.64
C GLN A 353 27.59 -8.89 38.33
N PRO A 354 26.90 -10.04 38.38
CA PRO A 354 26.37 -10.69 37.19
C PRO A 354 25.40 -9.76 36.45
N LEU A 355 25.40 -9.82 35.13
CA LEU A 355 24.42 -9.08 34.33
C LEU A 355 23.10 -9.84 34.30
N ALA A 356 21.98 -9.17 34.60
CA ALA A 356 20.67 -9.79 34.58
C ALA A 356 19.55 -8.85 34.15
N THR A 357 18.53 -9.43 33.53
CA THR A 357 17.32 -8.79 33.03
C THR A 357 16.08 -9.52 33.53
N THR A 358 14.98 -8.80 33.66
CA THR A 358 13.63 -9.36 33.67
C THR A 358 12.80 -8.64 32.62
N THR A 359 12.09 -9.40 31.80
CA THR A 359 11.38 -8.88 30.62
C THR A 359 9.90 -9.01 30.85
N LEU A 360 9.23 -7.87 30.88
CA LEU A 360 7.83 -7.74 31.28
C LEU A 360 6.96 -7.91 30.04
N TRP A 361 6.60 -9.16 29.73
CA TRP A 361 5.70 -9.50 28.63
C TRP A 361 4.29 -9.76 29.14
N MET A 362 3.28 -9.28 28.40
CA MET A 362 1.85 -9.51 28.67
C MET A 362 1.47 -9.31 30.15
N GLU A 363 1.20 -10.39 30.87
CA GLU A 363 0.80 -10.33 32.28
C GLU A 363 1.85 -9.69 33.19
N GLY A 364 3.14 -9.80 32.84
CA GLY A 364 4.22 -9.17 33.59
C GLY A 364 4.15 -7.65 33.54
N ALA A 365 3.82 -7.08 32.37
CA ALA A 365 3.63 -5.64 32.23
C ALA A 365 2.39 -5.17 33.00
N ALA A 366 1.28 -5.91 32.94
CA ALA A 366 0.07 -5.58 33.70
C ALA A 366 0.31 -5.58 35.23
N LEU A 367 1.00 -6.61 35.74
CA LEU A 367 1.35 -6.70 37.17
C LEU A 367 2.33 -5.61 37.60
N HIS A 368 3.26 -5.23 36.72
CA HIS A 368 4.17 -4.12 36.97
C HIS A 368 3.45 -2.76 37.01
N ALA A 369 2.55 -2.49 36.05
CA ALA A 369 1.72 -1.29 36.05
C ALA A 369 0.88 -1.17 37.34
N ALA A 370 0.39 -2.29 37.86
CA ALA A 370 -0.36 -2.37 39.10
C ALA A 370 0.51 -2.33 40.38
N GLY A 371 1.83 -2.17 40.26
CA GLY A 371 2.77 -2.10 41.39
C GLY A 371 2.92 -3.41 42.17
N ARG A 372 2.69 -4.56 41.52
CA ARG A 372 2.66 -5.89 42.18
C ARG A 372 3.95 -6.69 42.06
N LEU A 373 4.93 -6.21 41.30
CA LEU A 373 6.23 -6.86 41.15
C LEU A 373 7.32 -6.16 41.97
N LYS A 374 8.22 -6.96 42.54
CA LYS A 374 9.47 -6.51 43.17
C LYS A 374 10.64 -7.17 42.46
N PHE A 375 11.67 -6.37 42.16
CA PHE A 375 12.83 -6.82 41.39
C PHE A 375 14.09 -6.88 42.27
N PRO A 376 14.89 -7.95 42.20
CA PRO A 376 16.16 -8.01 42.91
C PRO A 376 17.10 -6.84 42.55
N GLU A 377 17.96 -6.43 43.48
CA GLU A 377 18.95 -5.38 43.23
C GLU A 377 19.92 -5.77 42.10
N GLY A 378 20.27 -4.81 41.24
CA GLY A 378 21.16 -5.03 40.09
C GLY A 378 20.50 -5.64 38.85
N VAL A 379 19.25 -6.11 38.94
CA VAL A 379 18.50 -6.66 37.81
C VAL A 379 17.86 -5.55 36.98
N ALA A 380 18.14 -5.53 35.68
CA ALA A 380 17.54 -4.58 34.75
C ALA A 380 16.08 -4.97 34.42
N VAL A 381 15.21 -3.97 34.27
CA VAL A 381 13.80 -4.18 33.92
C VAL A 381 13.56 -3.80 32.46
N ILE A 382 13.09 -4.76 31.68
CA ILE A 382 12.91 -4.63 30.23
C ILE A 382 11.42 -4.54 29.93
N PHE A 383 10.99 -3.38 29.42
CA PHE A 383 9.63 -3.16 28.96
C PHE A 383 9.43 -3.79 27.60
N SER A 384 8.22 -4.28 27.31
CA SER A 384 7.90 -4.80 26.00
C SER A 384 6.86 -3.94 25.28
N ASP A 385 6.82 -4.06 23.96
CA ASP A 385 5.66 -3.62 23.20
C ASP A 385 4.43 -4.48 23.50
N ASN A 386 3.27 -4.01 23.06
CA ASN A 386 1.99 -4.69 23.20
C ASN A 386 1.67 -5.55 21.97
N SER A 387 2.69 -6.05 21.26
CA SER A 387 2.57 -6.61 19.91
C SER A 387 1.26 -7.39 19.75
N PRO A 388 0.45 -7.03 18.74
CA PRO A 388 0.84 -6.38 17.50
C PRO A 388 0.69 -4.84 17.43
N GLY A 389 0.35 -4.16 18.53
CA GLY A 389 0.08 -2.72 18.48
C GLY A 389 1.30 -1.83 18.19
N TRP A 390 2.52 -2.39 18.21
CA TRP A 390 3.79 -1.67 18.06
C TRP A 390 3.94 -0.46 18.99
N GLU A 391 3.18 -0.42 20.10
CA GLU A 391 3.30 0.58 21.15
C GLU A 391 3.84 -0.10 22.39
N LEU A 392 4.53 0.64 23.25
CA LEU A 392 4.91 0.15 24.57
C LEU A 392 3.67 -0.03 25.46
N GLN A 393 3.74 -0.94 26.42
CA GLN A 393 2.64 -1.19 27.35
C GLN A 393 2.50 -0.09 28.42
N GLU A 394 1.39 -0.09 29.16
CA GLU A 394 1.06 0.97 30.13
C GLU A 394 2.14 1.17 31.20
N ASP A 395 2.79 0.10 31.63
CA ASP A 395 3.82 0.13 32.66
C ASP A 395 5.04 0.96 32.24
N PHE A 396 5.37 0.95 30.94
CA PHE A 396 6.40 1.81 30.41
C PHE A 396 6.06 3.30 30.60
N TYR A 397 4.80 3.70 30.44
CA TYR A 397 4.41 5.10 30.54
C TYR A 397 4.12 5.56 31.97
N ASN A 398 3.56 4.67 32.79
CA ASN A 398 2.96 5.03 34.09
C ASN A 398 3.85 4.71 35.28
N VAL A 399 4.76 3.73 35.18
CA VAL A 399 5.62 3.35 36.30
C VAL A 399 6.85 4.26 36.38
N LYS A 400 7.09 4.88 37.53
CA LYS A 400 8.29 5.68 37.76
C LYS A 400 9.53 4.78 37.78
N ARG A 401 10.60 5.21 37.11
CA ARG A 401 11.88 4.48 37.13
C ARG A 401 12.54 4.58 38.51
N GLU A 402 12.97 3.44 39.03
CA GLU A 402 13.71 3.32 40.27
C GLU A 402 15.12 3.90 40.10
N PRO A 403 15.55 4.81 40.98
CA PRO A 403 16.91 5.36 40.93
C PRO A 403 17.97 4.25 40.97
N GLY A 404 18.97 4.33 40.10
CA GLY A 404 20.07 3.36 40.02
C GLY A 404 19.73 2.03 39.33
N ARG A 405 18.46 1.79 38.95
CA ARG A 405 18.08 0.59 38.18
C ARG A 405 18.23 0.82 36.69
N ASN A 406 18.76 -0.19 36.00
CA ASN A 406 18.86 -0.21 34.55
C ASN A 406 17.53 -0.60 33.90
N TYR A 407 17.21 0.06 32.77
CA TYR A 407 15.99 -0.19 32.02
C TYR A 407 16.26 -0.39 30.53
N GLY A 408 15.38 -1.11 29.84
CA GLY A 408 15.49 -1.36 28.41
C GLY A 408 14.17 -1.73 27.74
N ILE A 409 14.26 -2.09 26.47
CA ILE A 409 13.11 -2.38 25.59
C ILE A 409 13.27 -3.75 24.93
N TYR A 410 12.18 -4.51 24.86
CA TYR A 410 11.98 -5.66 23.97
C TYR A 410 10.91 -5.28 22.93
N TYR A 411 11.26 -5.34 21.65
CA TYR A 411 10.43 -4.81 20.56
C TYR A 411 10.34 -5.79 19.38
N HIS A 412 9.18 -5.87 18.72
CA HIS A 412 8.96 -6.83 17.65
C HIS A 412 9.05 -6.19 16.26
N HIS A 413 10.02 -6.62 15.45
CA HIS A 413 9.92 -6.53 13.98
C HIS A 413 9.11 -7.69 13.41
N GLN A 414 9.14 -8.83 14.10
CA GLN A 414 8.44 -10.04 13.75
C GLN A 414 7.72 -10.60 14.98
N LEU A 415 6.47 -11.07 14.83
CA LEU A 415 5.78 -11.92 15.81
C LEU A 415 4.77 -12.83 15.09
N TRP A 416 4.82 -14.14 15.32
CA TRP A 416 3.85 -15.05 14.73
C TRP A 416 2.43 -14.85 15.28
N GLY A 417 1.45 -15.00 14.38
CA GLY A 417 0.03 -15.12 14.69
C GLY A 417 -0.72 -13.80 14.91
N THR A 418 -0.04 -12.77 15.41
CA THR A 418 -0.61 -11.42 15.55
C THR A 418 0.23 -10.32 14.91
N GLY A 419 1.55 -10.52 14.75
CA GLY A 419 2.46 -9.55 14.14
C GLY A 419 2.87 -9.92 12.71
N PRO A 420 3.88 -9.21 12.16
CA PRO A 420 4.47 -9.54 10.87
C PRO A 420 5.21 -10.88 10.95
N HIS A 421 5.19 -11.71 9.89
CA HIS A 421 6.06 -12.90 9.81
C HIS A 421 6.79 -13.03 8.48
N LEU A 422 6.10 -12.89 7.35
CA LEU A 422 6.64 -12.99 5.99
C LEU A 422 6.79 -11.63 5.29
N VAL A 423 6.36 -10.56 5.95
CA VAL A 423 6.33 -9.20 5.38
C VAL A 423 6.92 -8.19 6.36
N GLN A 424 7.70 -7.23 5.87
CA GLN A 424 8.22 -6.14 6.68
C GLN A 424 7.14 -5.10 6.96
N GLY A 425 6.33 -5.36 7.99
CA GLY A 425 5.21 -4.49 8.37
C GLY A 425 5.63 -3.22 9.12
N VAL A 426 6.60 -3.32 10.03
CA VAL A 426 7.01 -2.22 10.90
C VAL A 426 7.87 -1.22 10.14
N SER A 427 7.45 0.05 10.10
CA SER A 427 8.22 1.10 9.43
C SER A 427 9.36 1.64 10.28
N VAL A 428 10.37 2.22 9.63
CA VAL A 428 11.51 2.88 10.31
C VAL A 428 11.05 4.00 11.24
N TRP A 429 10.05 4.80 10.83
CA TRP A 429 9.47 5.84 11.68
C TRP A 429 8.81 5.29 12.93
N ARG A 430 8.16 4.12 12.81
CA ARG A 430 7.51 3.50 13.94
C ARG A 430 8.52 3.04 14.98
N THR A 431 9.55 2.33 14.55
CA THR A 431 10.66 1.92 15.41
C THR A 431 11.35 3.14 16.04
N HIS A 432 11.61 4.18 15.25
CA HIS A 432 12.19 5.43 15.75
C HIS A 432 11.33 6.09 16.83
N LYS A 433 10.00 6.14 16.67
CA LYS A 433 9.08 6.69 17.69
C LYS A 433 9.25 5.99 19.03
N ILE A 434 9.35 4.66 19.02
CA ILE A 434 9.45 3.84 20.22
C ILE A 434 10.79 4.06 20.92
N PHE A 435 11.89 3.98 20.18
CA PHE A 435 13.21 4.16 20.77
C PHE A 435 13.50 5.62 21.15
N LYS A 436 12.86 6.61 20.50
CA LYS A 436 12.89 8.02 20.94
C LYS A 436 12.35 8.16 22.35
N GLU A 437 11.25 7.49 22.63
CA GLU A 437 10.63 7.54 23.96
C GLU A 437 11.46 6.77 25.00
N ALA A 438 12.06 5.65 24.62
CA ALA A 438 13.00 4.93 25.47
C ALA A 438 14.21 5.79 25.87
N VAL A 439 14.81 6.50 24.90
CA VAL A 439 15.92 7.45 25.16
C VAL A 439 15.46 8.59 26.07
N ARG A 440 14.31 9.20 25.79
CA ARG A 440 13.75 10.30 26.60
C ARG A 440 13.55 9.92 28.07
N ARG A 441 13.27 8.64 28.34
CA ARG A 441 13.03 8.11 29.69
C ARG A 441 14.23 7.35 30.28
N GLY A 442 15.42 7.43 29.66
CA GLY A 442 16.63 6.77 30.16
C GLY A 442 16.56 5.24 30.16
N SER A 443 15.76 4.63 29.29
CA SER A 443 15.63 3.18 29.14
C SER A 443 16.57 2.64 28.05
N THR A 444 17.86 2.99 28.14
CA THR A 444 18.87 2.74 27.10
C THR A 444 19.90 1.67 27.46
N ASN A 445 19.77 0.99 28.61
CA ASN A 445 20.73 -0.05 28.97
C ASN A 445 20.62 -1.26 28.04
N TYR A 446 19.42 -1.57 27.54
CA TYR A 446 19.16 -2.81 26.81
C TYR A 446 18.09 -2.61 25.74
N ALA A 447 18.32 -3.17 24.55
CA ALA A 447 17.37 -3.25 23.45
C ALA A 447 17.43 -4.65 22.84
N MET A 448 16.32 -5.37 22.84
CA MET A 448 16.16 -6.66 22.17
C MET A 448 15.11 -6.53 21.07
N LEU A 449 15.46 -6.93 19.86
CA LEU A 449 14.58 -6.92 18.70
C LEU A 449 14.18 -8.35 18.37
N ASN A 450 12.89 -8.66 18.32
CA ASN A 450 12.43 -9.93 17.74
C ASN A 450 12.52 -9.83 16.21
N VAL A 451 13.41 -10.63 15.62
CA VAL A 451 13.76 -10.57 14.19
C VAL A 451 13.52 -11.88 13.46
N SER A 452 13.29 -12.97 14.21
CA SER A 452 12.94 -14.29 13.69
C SER A 452 13.82 -14.70 12.51
N ASN A 453 13.27 -14.64 11.29
CA ASN A 453 13.86 -15.17 10.06
C ASN A 453 14.97 -14.30 9.44
N VAL A 454 15.16 -13.06 9.90
CA VAL A 454 16.17 -12.08 9.42
C VAL A 454 15.93 -11.58 7.98
N ARG A 455 15.82 -12.49 7.00
CA ARG A 455 15.76 -12.20 5.56
C ARG A 455 14.59 -11.30 5.18
N GLU A 456 13.45 -11.44 5.84
CA GLU A 456 12.25 -10.63 5.56
C GLU A 456 12.35 -9.20 6.11
N PHE A 457 13.35 -8.89 6.95
CA PHE A 457 13.37 -7.65 7.74
C PHE A 457 14.63 -6.79 7.52
N VAL A 458 15.41 -7.03 6.47
CA VAL A 458 16.74 -6.42 6.28
C VAL A 458 16.79 -4.90 6.47
N LEU A 459 15.81 -4.15 5.94
CA LEU A 459 15.76 -2.69 6.06
C LEU A 459 15.45 -2.29 7.51
N GLY A 460 14.49 -2.95 8.16
CA GLY A 460 14.17 -2.72 9.56
C GLY A 460 15.36 -3.02 10.49
N LEU A 461 16.13 -4.08 10.19
CA LEU A 461 17.29 -4.50 10.96
C LEU A 461 18.46 -3.51 10.85
N ASP A 462 18.82 -3.11 9.63
CA ASP A 462 19.88 -2.12 9.42
C ASP A 462 19.50 -0.75 10.03
N ALA A 463 18.26 -0.31 9.83
CA ALA A 463 17.76 0.93 10.42
C ALA A 463 17.83 0.92 11.95
N SER A 464 17.42 -0.20 12.56
CA SER A 464 17.43 -0.34 14.02
C SER A 464 18.85 -0.40 14.56
N ALA A 465 19.77 -1.08 13.89
CA ALA A 465 21.17 -1.14 14.31
C ALA A 465 21.82 0.25 14.34
N ARG A 466 21.66 1.04 13.27
CA ARG A 466 22.16 2.43 13.18
C ARG A 466 21.55 3.31 14.27
N MET A 467 20.23 3.20 14.45
CA MET A 467 19.48 3.94 15.47
C MET A 467 19.90 3.59 16.91
N LEU A 468 20.13 2.32 17.22
CA LEU A 468 20.52 1.89 18.56
C LEU A 468 21.99 2.25 18.87
N ARG A 469 22.83 2.40 17.85
CA ARG A 469 24.21 2.86 18.03
C ARG A 469 24.29 4.37 18.23
N ASP A 470 23.70 5.17 17.36
CA ASP A 470 23.76 6.64 17.45
C ASP A 470 22.37 7.26 17.24
N PHE A 471 21.54 7.15 18.28
CA PHE A 471 20.17 7.65 18.23
C PHE A 471 20.10 9.17 17.97
N PRO A 472 20.90 10.03 18.65
CA PRO A 472 20.84 11.47 18.42
C PRO A 472 21.12 11.90 16.98
N ALA A 473 21.98 11.16 16.26
CA ALA A 473 22.30 11.46 14.86
C ALA A 473 21.34 10.80 13.86
N PHE A 474 20.50 9.85 14.29
CA PHE A 474 19.63 9.09 13.39
C PHE A 474 18.38 9.88 13.00
N ASP A 475 18.19 10.08 11.69
CA ASP A 475 16.94 10.60 11.12
C ASP A 475 16.32 9.54 10.19
N PRO A 476 15.06 9.12 10.43
CA PRO A 476 14.44 8.04 9.65
C PRO A 476 14.22 8.40 8.17
N GLY A 477 14.03 9.68 7.86
CA GLY A 477 13.86 10.16 6.47
C GLY A 477 15.18 10.12 5.71
N LYS A 478 16.22 10.75 6.26
CA LYS A 478 17.57 10.74 5.69
C LYS A 478 18.12 9.33 5.55
N TYR A 479 17.85 8.48 6.54
CA TYR A 479 18.22 7.08 6.49
C TYR A 479 17.58 6.38 5.29
N LEU A 480 16.26 6.49 5.09
CA LEU A 480 15.60 5.80 3.99
C LEU A 480 16.07 6.34 2.63
N THR A 481 16.30 7.64 2.51
CA THR A 481 16.88 8.23 1.30
C THR A 481 18.27 7.64 1.01
N ALA A 482 19.17 7.62 1.99
CA ALA A 482 20.51 7.04 1.83
C ALA A 482 20.47 5.54 1.52
N TRP A 483 19.57 4.79 2.16
CA TRP A 483 19.31 3.39 1.87
C TRP A 483 18.92 3.21 0.40
N CYS A 484 17.95 3.97 -0.09
CA CYS A 484 17.51 3.87 -1.47
C CYS A 484 18.60 4.31 -2.48
N GLU A 485 19.39 5.34 -2.16
CA GLU A 485 20.54 5.78 -2.97
C GLU A 485 21.59 4.67 -3.10
N GLN A 486 21.95 4.03 -1.98
CA GLN A 486 22.95 2.96 -1.93
C GLN A 486 22.49 1.70 -2.70
N HIS A 487 21.20 1.41 -2.74
CA HIS A 487 20.67 0.15 -3.27
C HIS A 487 20.12 0.26 -4.69
N PHE A 488 19.63 1.44 -5.11
CA PHE A 488 18.90 1.61 -6.37
C PHE A 488 19.45 2.73 -7.27
N GLY A 489 20.48 3.47 -6.84
CA GLY A 489 21.16 4.47 -7.65
C GLY A 489 20.21 5.50 -8.27
N LYS A 490 20.17 5.59 -9.60
CA LYS A 490 19.30 6.53 -10.33
C LYS A 490 17.81 6.40 -10.00
N GLU A 491 17.37 5.21 -9.60
CA GLU A 491 15.96 4.91 -9.27
C GLU A 491 15.64 5.13 -7.78
N ALA A 492 16.58 5.65 -6.97
CA ALA A 492 16.43 5.79 -5.53
C ALA A 492 15.14 6.51 -5.09
N LYS A 493 14.79 7.63 -5.74
CA LYS A 493 13.55 8.38 -5.43
C LYS A 493 12.29 7.56 -5.68
N ALA A 494 12.27 6.79 -6.77
CA ALA A 494 11.15 5.92 -7.08
C ALA A 494 11.06 4.76 -6.08
N ALA A 495 12.18 4.14 -5.73
CA ALA A 495 12.24 3.09 -4.72
C ALA A 495 11.77 3.60 -3.35
N GLU A 496 12.23 4.78 -2.92
CA GLU A 496 11.81 5.40 -1.66
C GLU A 496 10.30 5.61 -1.64
N ALA A 497 9.71 6.09 -2.74
CA ALA A 497 8.26 6.25 -2.85
C ALA A 497 7.52 4.91 -2.73
N VAL A 498 8.04 3.83 -3.33
CA VAL A 498 7.44 2.49 -3.20
C VAL A 498 7.54 1.96 -1.76
N TYR A 499 8.70 2.07 -1.10
CA TYR A 499 8.84 1.68 0.31
C TYR A 499 7.87 2.44 1.22
N ARG A 500 7.76 3.76 1.05
CA ARG A 500 6.82 4.59 1.82
C ARG A 500 5.37 4.16 1.60
N ARG A 501 4.98 3.89 0.35
CA ARG A 501 3.64 3.36 0.03
C ARG A 501 3.42 1.99 0.66
N GLN A 502 4.38 1.07 0.57
CA GLN A 502 4.31 -0.25 1.20
C GLN A 502 4.05 -0.14 2.71
N PHE A 503 4.81 0.68 3.43
CA PHE A 503 4.61 0.87 4.87
C PHE A 503 3.25 1.51 5.21
N SER A 504 2.75 2.41 4.35
CA SER A 504 1.44 3.03 4.56
C SER A 504 0.28 2.02 4.50
N THR A 505 0.44 0.90 3.79
CA THR A 505 -0.58 -0.15 3.71
C THR A 505 -0.84 -0.84 5.06
N PHE A 506 0.08 -0.71 6.02
CA PHE A 506 -0.07 -1.26 7.36
C PHE A 506 -0.68 -0.26 8.36
N LEU A 507 -1.18 0.88 7.87
CA LEU A 507 -1.97 1.86 8.63
C LEU A 507 -3.43 1.82 8.16
N ALA A 508 -4.35 1.49 9.05
CA ALA A 508 -5.79 1.55 8.80
C ALA A 508 -6.31 2.99 8.82
N ASP A 509 -5.68 3.86 9.62
CA ASP A 509 -5.98 5.29 9.66
C ASP A 509 -4.67 6.07 9.89
N PRO A 510 -4.15 6.75 8.85
CA PRO A 510 -2.94 7.55 8.94
C PRO A 510 -3.05 8.73 9.92
N ALA A 511 -4.25 9.27 10.15
CA ALA A 511 -4.45 10.42 11.03
C ALA A 511 -4.33 10.03 12.51
N THR A 512 -4.87 8.86 12.88
CA THR A 512 -4.75 8.34 14.25
C THR A 512 -3.52 7.44 14.44
N GLY A 513 -2.83 7.07 13.35
CA GLY A 513 -1.73 6.10 13.37
C GLY A 513 -2.20 4.68 13.67
N LYS A 514 -3.51 4.40 13.57
CA LYS A 514 -4.08 3.09 13.85
C LYS A 514 -3.59 2.10 12.80
N ARG A 515 -3.00 0.99 13.25
CA ARG A 515 -2.50 -0.07 12.35
C ARG A 515 -3.63 -0.82 11.63
N ALA A 516 -3.33 -1.29 10.43
CA ALA A 516 -4.11 -2.32 9.76
C ALA A 516 -3.77 -3.71 10.30
N MET A 517 -4.51 -4.72 9.85
CA MET A 517 -4.17 -6.10 10.16
C MET A 517 -2.92 -6.53 9.38
N LEU A 518 -2.10 -7.36 10.02
CA LEU A 518 -0.85 -7.88 9.47
C LEU A 518 -1.08 -9.28 8.86
N ASP A 519 -0.07 -9.81 8.17
CA ASP A 519 -0.12 -11.11 7.50
C ASP A 519 -0.57 -12.25 8.45
N GLY A 520 0.00 -12.36 9.65
CA GLY A 520 -0.42 -13.38 10.64
C GLY A 520 -1.89 -13.27 11.05
N GLU A 521 -2.40 -12.05 11.22
CA GLU A 521 -3.79 -11.81 11.59
C GLU A 521 -4.76 -12.13 10.44
N TRP A 522 -4.37 -11.79 9.20
CA TRP A 522 -5.14 -12.11 8.00
C TRP A 522 -5.18 -13.61 7.73
N MET A 523 -4.04 -14.30 7.86
CA MET A 523 -3.96 -15.76 7.76
C MET A 523 -4.94 -16.42 8.74
N HIS A 524 -4.87 -16.04 10.02
CA HIS A 524 -5.76 -16.58 11.03
C HIS A 524 -7.24 -16.24 10.79
N ALA A 525 -7.57 -15.02 10.36
CA ALA A 525 -8.94 -14.63 10.06
C ALA A 525 -9.51 -15.40 8.86
N GLY A 526 -8.73 -15.52 7.79
CA GLY A 526 -9.09 -16.27 6.59
C GLY A 526 -9.32 -17.75 6.86
N VAL A 527 -8.38 -18.42 7.52
CA VAL A 527 -8.49 -19.86 7.81
C VAL A 527 -9.69 -20.16 8.72
N ARG A 528 -9.95 -19.31 9.72
CA ARG A 528 -11.16 -19.44 10.55
C ARG A 528 -12.44 -19.31 9.71
N LEU A 529 -12.47 -18.36 8.79
CA LEU A 529 -13.62 -18.15 7.92
C LEU A 529 -13.80 -19.32 6.94
N ALA A 530 -12.73 -19.81 6.32
CA ALA A 530 -12.77 -20.99 5.46
C ALA A 530 -13.29 -22.23 6.19
N LYS A 531 -12.87 -22.44 7.45
CA LYS A 531 -13.37 -23.53 8.29
C LYS A 531 -14.87 -23.38 8.57
N ALA A 532 -15.33 -22.16 8.89
CA ALA A 532 -16.74 -21.88 9.12
C ALA A 532 -17.58 -22.07 7.85
N LEU A 533 -17.10 -21.54 6.71
CA LEU A 533 -17.72 -21.69 5.39
C LEU A 533 -17.85 -23.17 5.01
N ALA A 534 -16.77 -23.94 5.13
CA ALA A 534 -16.79 -25.37 4.86
C ALA A 534 -17.83 -26.11 5.74
N ALA A 535 -17.88 -25.81 7.04
CA ALA A 535 -18.87 -26.42 7.93
C ALA A 535 -20.32 -26.06 7.54
N ARG A 536 -20.57 -24.82 7.10
CA ARG A 536 -21.88 -24.37 6.61
C ARG A 536 -22.27 -25.05 5.29
N MET A 537 -21.33 -25.24 4.37
CA MET A 537 -21.57 -25.96 3.12
C MET A 537 -21.86 -27.45 3.35
N GLU A 538 -21.23 -28.06 4.37
CA GLU A 538 -21.41 -29.48 4.71
C GLU A 538 -22.71 -29.73 5.49
N LYS A 539 -23.04 -28.88 6.46
CA LYS A 539 -24.08 -29.15 7.49
C LYS A 539 -25.25 -28.16 7.47
N GLY A 540 -25.19 -27.14 6.62
CA GLY A 540 -26.07 -25.97 6.72
C GLY A 540 -25.74 -25.10 7.94
N GLY A 541 -26.48 -24.00 8.09
CA GLY A 541 -26.32 -23.05 9.19
C GLY A 541 -26.22 -21.60 8.73
N LYS A 542 -26.44 -20.67 9.66
CA LYS A 542 -26.35 -19.22 9.39
C LYS A 542 -24.94 -18.71 9.61
N SER A 543 -24.55 -17.66 8.87
CA SER A 543 -23.34 -16.91 9.18
C SER A 543 -23.39 -16.29 10.58
N ASP A 544 -22.22 -16.04 11.16
CA ASP A 544 -22.08 -15.31 12.42
C ASP A 544 -22.18 -13.78 12.23
N GLY A 545 -22.38 -13.32 10.99
CA GLY A 545 -22.56 -11.91 10.62
C GLY A 545 -21.28 -11.07 10.64
N LYS A 546 -20.11 -11.67 10.90
CA LYS A 546 -18.84 -10.91 11.02
C LYS A 546 -18.12 -10.71 9.69
N THR A 547 -18.49 -11.46 8.65
CA THR A 547 -17.86 -11.44 7.32
C THR A 547 -17.86 -10.04 6.70
N ALA A 548 -18.99 -9.32 6.75
CA ALA A 548 -19.07 -7.94 6.24
C ALA A 548 -18.12 -6.98 6.96
N GLY A 549 -17.94 -7.14 8.27
CA GLY A 549 -16.99 -6.37 9.06
C GLY A 549 -15.53 -6.68 8.72
N LEU A 550 -15.23 -7.93 8.37
CA LEU A 550 -13.91 -8.34 7.89
C LEU A 550 -13.60 -7.70 6.52
N LEU A 551 -14.54 -7.79 5.57
CA LEU A 551 -14.41 -7.15 4.25
C LEU A 551 -14.25 -5.63 4.33
N LYS A 552 -14.96 -4.97 5.26
CA LYS A 552 -14.81 -3.52 5.50
C LYS A 552 -13.39 -3.13 5.93
N LYS A 553 -12.69 -4.00 6.66
CA LYS A 553 -11.28 -3.78 7.04
C LYS A 553 -10.32 -4.16 5.92
N LEU A 554 -10.64 -5.22 5.17
CA LEU A 554 -9.79 -5.80 4.13
C LEU A 554 -9.69 -4.91 2.90
N ARG A 555 -10.83 -4.46 2.35
CA ARG A 555 -10.89 -3.77 1.05
C ARG A 555 -10.01 -2.51 0.98
N PRO A 556 -9.97 -1.62 1.98
CA PRO A 556 -9.07 -0.47 1.95
C PRO A 556 -7.60 -0.88 1.89
N GLN A 557 -7.20 -1.87 2.69
CA GLN A 557 -5.83 -2.37 2.70
C GLN A 557 -5.45 -3.06 1.39
N LEU A 558 -6.36 -3.87 0.84
CA LEU A 558 -6.18 -4.55 -0.45
C LEU A 558 -6.02 -3.53 -1.59
N GLU A 559 -6.82 -2.47 -1.62
CA GLU A 559 -6.70 -1.43 -2.65
C GLU A 559 -5.37 -0.67 -2.55
N MET A 560 -4.93 -0.33 -1.33
CA MET A 560 -3.62 0.28 -1.12
C MET A 560 -2.49 -0.66 -1.58
N GLN A 561 -2.59 -1.95 -1.27
CA GLN A 561 -1.65 -2.96 -1.76
C GLN A 561 -1.64 -3.01 -3.29
N ARG A 562 -2.80 -2.94 -3.97
CA ARG A 562 -2.84 -2.97 -5.45
C ARG A 562 -2.06 -1.79 -6.05
N GLY A 563 -2.20 -0.61 -5.46
CA GLY A 563 -1.41 0.57 -5.84
C GLY A 563 0.09 0.40 -5.61
N VAL A 564 0.51 -0.30 -4.55
CA VAL A 564 1.93 -0.66 -4.36
C VAL A 564 2.38 -1.63 -5.45
N GLY A 565 1.58 -2.64 -5.77
CA GLY A 565 1.90 -3.64 -6.80
C GLY A 565 2.20 -3.01 -8.16
N VAL A 566 1.37 -2.06 -8.61
CA VAL A 566 1.59 -1.32 -9.86
C VAL A 566 2.93 -0.59 -9.83
N ALA A 567 3.18 0.21 -8.79
CA ALA A 567 4.41 1.00 -8.67
C ALA A 567 5.67 0.11 -8.52
N ALA A 568 5.55 -1.02 -7.81
CA ALA A 568 6.62 -1.99 -7.65
C ALA A 568 6.94 -2.70 -8.97
N SER A 569 5.92 -3.10 -9.74
CA SER A 569 6.11 -3.71 -11.07
C SER A 569 6.78 -2.75 -12.06
N GLU A 570 6.34 -1.49 -12.10
CA GLU A 570 6.97 -0.47 -12.94
C GLU A 570 8.44 -0.25 -12.59
N LEU A 571 8.74 -0.11 -11.30
CA LEU A 571 10.11 0.08 -10.82
C LEU A 571 10.99 -1.15 -11.09
N ALA A 572 10.49 -2.36 -10.81
CA ALA A 572 11.22 -3.60 -11.07
C ALA A 572 11.59 -3.75 -12.56
N GLY A 573 10.75 -3.24 -13.48
CA GLY A 573 11.04 -3.19 -14.91
C GLY A 573 12.15 -2.21 -15.31
N ARG A 574 12.50 -1.23 -14.47
CA ARG A 574 13.58 -0.25 -14.71
C ARG A 574 14.90 -0.60 -14.01
N LEU A 575 14.86 -1.50 -13.03
CA LEU A 575 16.04 -1.96 -12.29
C LEU A 575 16.77 -3.09 -13.04
N GLU A 576 18.08 -3.18 -12.85
CA GLU A 576 18.94 -4.20 -13.46
C GLU A 576 19.90 -4.80 -12.41
N GLY A 577 20.43 -6.00 -12.68
CA GLY A 577 21.42 -6.69 -11.85
C GLY A 577 21.02 -6.81 -10.37
N ASP A 578 22.01 -6.62 -9.49
CA ASP A 578 21.85 -6.75 -8.04
C ASP A 578 20.75 -5.84 -7.46
N ALA A 579 20.54 -4.66 -8.04
CA ALA A 579 19.51 -3.72 -7.58
C ALA A 579 18.10 -4.29 -7.82
N ARG A 580 17.88 -4.94 -8.97
CA ARG A 580 16.63 -5.63 -9.28
C ARG A 580 16.43 -6.84 -8.40
N GLU A 581 17.45 -7.71 -8.28
CA GLU A 581 17.35 -8.91 -7.45
C GLU A 581 17.04 -8.55 -5.99
N PHE A 582 17.74 -7.55 -5.44
CA PHE A 582 17.49 -7.05 -4.10
C PHE A 582 16.05 -6.53 -3.94
N PHE A 583 15.56 -5.73 -4.89
CA PHE A 583 14.19 -5.21 -4.85
C PHE A 583 13.14 -6.32 -4.96
N GLU A 584 13.37 -7.29 -5.83
CA GLU A 584 12.48 -8.43 -6.01
C GLU A 584 12.39 -9.28 -4.75
N ASN A 585 13.54 -9.59 -4.13
CA ASN A 585 13.62 -10.44 -2.94
C ASN A 585 13.03 -9.75 -1.70
N ASN A 586 13.28 -8.46 -1.52
CA ASN A 586 12.97 -7.75 -0.27
C ASN A 586 11.65 -6.97 -0.29
N LEU A 587 11.07 -6.70 -1.47
CA LEU A 587 9.80 -5.99 -1.57
C LEU A 587 8.79 -6.73 -2.43
N VAL A 588 9.12 -7.10 -3.67
CA VAL A 588 8.16 -7.70 -4.59
C VAL A 588 7.67 -9.07 -4.10
N ALA A 589 8.58 -9.91 -3.58
CA ALA A 589 8.25 -11.21 -3.02
C ALA A 589 7.26 -11.07 -1.85
N GLN A 590 7.56 -10.21 -0.88
CA GLN A 590 6.71 -9.95 0.29
C GLN A 590 5.36 -9.35 -0.12
N HIS A 591 5.36 -8.42 -1.09
CA HIS A 591 4.16 -7.83 -1.63
C HIS A 591 3.24 -8.88 -2.27
N LYS A 592 3.79 -9.79 -3.07
CA LYS A 592 3.04 -10.90 -3.69
C LYS A 592 2.44 -11.84 -2.65
N ILE A 593 3.19 -12.19 -1.60
CA ILE A 593 2.68 -13.01 -0.49
C ILE A 593 1.51 -12.30 0.21
N MET A 594 1.68 -11.01 0.55
CA MET A 594 0.61 -10.23 1.19
C MET A 594 -0.62 -10.08 0.30
N MET A 595 -0.42 -9.73 -0.98
CA MET A 595 -1.48 -9.55 -1.95
C MET A 595 -2.28 -10.84 -2.14
N GLY A 596 -1.59 -11.96 -2.35
CA GLY A 596 -2.24 -13.25 -2.52
C GLY A 596 -3.00 -13.68 -1.26
N LEU A 597 -2.46 -13.43 -0.07
CA LEU A 597 -3.18 -13.66 1.18
C LEU A 597 -4.45 -12.81 1.28
N LEU A 598 -4.38 -11.50 1.01
CA LEU A 598 -5.55 -10.62 1.06
C LEU A 598 -6.61 -11.01 0.03
N CYS A 599 -6.23 -11.31 -1.22
CA CYS A 599 -7.16 -11.81 -2.25
C CYS A 599 -7.80 -13.13 -1.83
N TRP A 600 -7.04 -14.03 -1.21
CA TRP A 600 -7.57 -15.30 -0.73
C TRP A 600 -8.63 -15.09 0.35
N VAL A 601 -8.37 -14.22 1.33
CA VAL A 601 -9.33 -13.88 2.38
C VAL A 601 -10.56 -13.18 1.80
N GLU A 602 -10.38 -12.27 0.83
CA GLU A 602 -11.49 -11.60 0.13
C GLU A 602 -12.42 -12.63 -0.50
N HIS A 603 -11.89 -13.54 -1.32
CA HIS A 603 -12.70 -14.52 -2.01
C HIS A 603 -13.36 -15.54 -1.09
N VAL A 604 -12.71 -15.96 -0.02
CA VAL A 604 -13.36 -16.80 1.01
C VAL A 604 -14.50 -16.05 1.69
N ALA A 605 -14.34 -14.76 1.96
CA ALA A 605 -15.38 -13.93 2.57
C ALA A 605 -16.56 -13.65 1.62
N GLU A 606 -16.29 -13.37 0.34
CA GLU A 606 -17.35 -13.19 -0.65
C GLU A 606 -18.10 -14.51 -0.91
N ALA A 607 -17.42 -15.66 -0.90
CA ALA A 607 -18.08 -16.96 -0.95
C ALA A 607 -18.99 -17.19 0.26
N ASP A 608 -18.58 -16.77 1.47
CA ASP A 608 -19.39 -16.87 2.68
C ASP A 608 -20.66 -15.99 2.61
N MET A 609 -20.54 -14.77 2.04
CA MET A 609 -21.66 -13.87 1.77
C MET A 609 -22.60 -14.41 0.68
N ALA A 610 -22.04 -14.95 -0.40
CA ALA A 610 -22.81 -15.58 -1.47
C ALA A 610 -23.60 -16.79 -0.95
N LEU A 611 -23.01 -17.58 -0.05
CA LEU A 611 -23.69 -18.69 0.60
C LEU A 611 -24.87 -18.21 1.46
N ASP A 612 -24.72 -17.11 2.22
CA ASP A 612 -25.85 -16.49 2.96
C ASP A 612 -26.96 -16.00 2.02
N ALA A 613 -26.59 -15.49 0.85
CA ALA A 613 -27.52 -15.04 -0.18
C ALA A 613 -28.20 -16.18 -0.95
N GLY A 614 -27.80 -17.44 -0.70
CA GLY A 614 -28.28 -18.61 -1.43
C GLY A 614 -27.76 -18.70 -2.87
N ASP A 615 -26.64 -18.04 -3.18
CA ASP A 615 -26.05 -18.00 -4.52
C ASP A 615 -24.90 -19.00 -4.68
N ALA A 616 -25.24 -20.26 -4.94
CA ALA A 616 -24.25 -21.32 -5.14
C ALA A 616 -23.31 -21.09 -6.34
N GLY A 617 -23.75 -20.29 -7.33
CA GLY A 617 -22.95 -19.92 -8.49
C GLY A 617 -21.80 -18.99 -8.08
N GLU A 618 -22.12 -17.94 -7.34
CA GLU A 618 -21.12 -17.00 -6.82
C GLU A 618 -20.20 -17.62 -5.76
N VAL A 619 -20.71 -18.55 -4.94
CA VAL A 619 -19.86 -19.37 -4.06
C VAL A 619 -18.80 -20.09 -4.91
N THR A 620 -19.23 -20.80 -5.96
CA THR A 620 -18.32 -21.57 -6.81
C THR A 620 -17.31 -20.68 -7.51
N ARG A 621 -17.74 -19.53 -8.05
CA ARG A 621 -16.86 -18.56 -8.71
C ARG A 621 -15.79 -18.06 -7.75
N HIS A 622 -16.18 -17.55 -6.58
CA HIS A 622 -15.23 -17.03 -5.61
C HIS A 622 -14.26 -18.09 -5.10
N ILE A 623 -14.71 -19.32 -4.85
CA ILE A 623 -13.83 -20.43 -4.48
C ILE A 623 -12.85 -20.81 -5.61
N GLN A 624 -13.21 -20.60 -6.87
CA GLN A 624 -12.28 -20.81 -7.99
C GLN A 624 -11.17 -19.74 -8.02
N GLU A 625 -11.52 -18.47 -7.73
CA GLU A 625 -10.55 -17.35 -7.69
C GLU A 625 -9.51 -17.51 -6.56
N THR A 626 -9.79 -18.27 -5.50
CA THR A 626 -8.80 -18.51 -4.44
C THR A 626 -7.55 -19.24 -4.96
N LYS A 627 -7.63 -19.94 -6.11
CA LYS A 627 -6.47 -20.59 -6.75
C LYS A 627 -5.48 -19.59 -7.33
N GLU A 628 -5.97 -18.50 -7.90
CA GLU A 628 -5.09 -17.42 -8.40
C GLU A 628 -4.38 -16.74 -7.22
N ALA A 629 -5.11 -16.54 -6.12
CA ALA A 629 -4.58 -15.97 -4.90
C ALA A 629 -3.45 -16.82 -4.29
N THR A 630 -3.59 -18.15 -4.22
CA THR A 630 -2.51 -19.02 -3.74
C THR A 630 -1.35 -19.12 -4.74
N SER A 631 -1.62 -19.12 -6.05
CA SER A 631 -0.57 -19.06 -7.08
C SER A 631 0.30 -17.80 -6.94
N LEU A 632 -0.31 -16.66 -6.60
CA LEU A 632 0.41 -15.42 -6.35
C LEU A 632 1.35 -15.53 -5.15
N ILE A 633 0.90 -16.16 -4.04
CA ILE A 633 1.73 -16.42 -2.86
C ILE A 633 2.95 -17.28 -3.24
N GLU A 634 2.73 -18.40 -3.94
CA GLU A 634 3.81 -19.28 -4.38
C GLU A 634 4.78 -18.56 -5.31
N SER A 635 4.30 -17.68 -6.19
CA SER A 635 5.16 -16.85 -7.04
C SER A 635 6.03 -15.88 -6.23
N GLY A 636 5.52 -15.35 -5.11
CA GLY A 636 6.29 -14.52 -4.17
C GLY A 636 7.36 -15.34 -3.45
N LYS A 637 6.99 -16.52 -2.95
CA LYS A 637 7.92 -17.45 -2.28
C LYS A 637 9.05 -17.89 -3.21
N ALA A 638 8.72 -18.16 -4.48
CA ALA A 638 9.69 -18.53 -5.51
C ALA A 638 10.72 -17.42 -5.78
N LEU A 639 10.32 -16.15 -5.79
CA LEU A 639 11.25 -15.03 -5.98
C LEU A 639 12.31 -14.96 -4.88
N ALA A 640 11.94 -15.14 -3.61
CA ALA A 640 12.91 -15.08 -2.52
C ALA A 640 13.75 -16.36 -2.36
N SER A 641 13.39 -17.45 -3.06
CA SER A 641 13.99 -18.80 -2.95
C SER A 641 14.92 -19.13 -4.13
N ARG A 642 15.87 -18.24 -4.43
CA ARG A 642 16.83 -18.38 -5.55
C ARG A 642 18.27 -18.50 -5.05
N GLY A 643 19.14 -19.08 -5.88
CA GLY A 643 20.58 -19.21 -5.59
C GLY A 643 20.86 -19.93 -4.27
N GLU A 644 21.68 -19.32 -3.41
CA GLU A 644 22.02 -19.83 -2.07
C GLU A 644 20.82 -20.00 -1.14
N PHE A 645 19.69 -19.34 -1.44
CA PHE A 645 18.44 -19.40 -0.67
C PHE A 645 17.40 -20.32 -1.31
N LYS A 646 17.81 -21.24 -2.19
CA LYS A 646 16.92 -22.29 -2.68
C LYS A 646 16.27 -23.01 -1.49
N ASP A 647 14.96 -23.21 -1.57
CA ASP A 647 14.11 -23.83 -0.53
C ASP A 647 14.00 -23.02 0.78
N TRP A 648 14.22 -21.70 0.75
CA TRP A 648 14.08 -20.82 1.92
C TRP A 648 12.76 -21.02 2.69
N TYR A 649 11.64 -21.17 1.98
CA TYR A 649 10.32 -21.39 2.61
C TYR A 649 9.97 -22.85 2.90
N ARG A 650 10.93 -23.79 2.88
CA ARG A 650 10.67 -25.20 3.23
C ARG A 650 10.07 -25.34 4.64
N GLY A 651 10.50 -24.46 5.53
CA GLY A 651 10.08 -24.40 6.92
C GLY A 651 8.79 -23.66 7.22
N ASP A 652 8.06 -23.18 6.22
CA ASP A 652 6.81 -22.42 6.41
C ASP A 652 5.72 -23.28 7.08
N ARG A 653 5.73 -23.32 8.42
CA ARG A 653 4.88 -24.15 9.28
C ARG A 653 4.06 -23.32 10.24
N LYS A 654 4.55 -22.14 10.61
CA LYS A 654 3.84 -21.19 11.47
C LYS A 654 2.81 -20.40 10.68
N MET A 655 3.22 -19.78 9.58
CA MET A 655 2.25 -19.17 8.66
C MET A 655 1.50 -20.22 7.86
N ASN A 656 2.18 -21.31 7.50
CA ASN A 656 1.62 -22.48 6.83
C ASN A 656 0.81 -22.09 5.58
N CYS A 657 1.44 -21.36 4.66
CA CYS A 657 0.76 -20.93 3.45
C CYS A 657 0.25 -22.12 2.61
N ALA A 658 0.89 -23.28 2.74
CA ALA A 658 0.43 -24.53 2.12
C ALA A 658 -0.99 -24.91 2.52
N GLN A 659 -1.42 -24.60 3.75
CA GLN A 659 -2.78 -24.86 4.22
C GLN A 659 -3.84 -24.08 3.41
N LEU A 660 -3.50 -22.92 2.81
CA LEU A 660 -4.43 -22.20 1.96
C LEU A 660 -4.77 -22.98 0.69
N ASN A 661 -3.81 -23.76 0.17
CA ASN A 661 -4.08 -24.69 -0.94
C ASN A 661 -4.98 -25.85 -0.50
N GLU A 662 -4.75 -26.41 0.69
CA GLU A 662 -5.60 -27.46 1.26
C GLU A 662 -7.04 -26.98 1.45
N TRP A 663 -7.23 -25.78 2.00
CA TRP A 663 -8.55 -25.16 2.16
C TRP A 663 -9.18 -24.83 0.82
N THR A 664 -8.42 -24.31 -0.14
CA THR A 664 -8.90 -24.06 -1.50
C THR A 664 -9.42 -25.34 -2.15
N ALA A 665 -8.68 -26.45 -2.02
CA ALA A 665 -9.09 -27.75 -2.54
C ALA A 665 -10.35 -28.28 -1.82
N LYS A 666 -10.38 -28.19 -0.48
CA LYS A 666 -11.55 -28.61 0.31
C LYS A 666 -12.80 -27.81 -0.05
N LEU A 667 -12.71 -26.48 -0.07
CA LEU A 667 -13.83 -25.61 -0.43
C LEU A 667 -14.29 -25.85 -1.87
N SER A 668 -13.36 -26.07 -2.80
CA SER A 668 -13.69 -26.43 -4.20
C SER A 668 -14.51 -27.72 -4.27
N ALA A 669 -14.11 -28.74 -3.51
CA ALA A 669 -14.81 -30.04 -3.46
C ALA A 669 -16.18 -29.97 -2.76
N LEU A 670 -16.39 -28.99 -1.87
CA LEU A 670 -17.68 -28.73 -1.25
C LEU A 670 -18.58 -27.90 -2.17
N ALA A 671 -18.02 -26.89 -2.85
CA ALA A 671 -18.76 -26.01 -3.75
C ALA A 671 -19.37 -26.80 -4.90
N SER A 672 -18.67 -27.81 -5.43
CA SER A 672 -19.16 -28.69 -6.49
C SER A 672 -20.36 -29.56 -6.08
N LYS A 673 -20.59 -29.74 -4.78
CA LYS A 673 -21.70 -30.53 -4.22
C LYS A 673 -22.90 -29.68 -3.82
N LEU A 674 -22.78 -28.35 -3.79
CA LEU A 674 -23.92 -27.49 -3.50
C LEU A 674 -25.02 -27.75 -4.53
N PRO A 675 -26.30 -27.85 -4.10
CA PRO A 675 -27.40 -28.08 -5.01
C PRO A 675 -27.34 -26.99 -6.08
N LYS A 676 -27.17 -27.43 -7.33
CA LYS A 676 -27.31 -26.55 -8.49
C LYS A 676 -28.73 -26.03 -8.43
N VAL A 677 -28.90 -24.80 -7.93
CA VAL A 677 -30.20 -24.16 -7.90
C VAL A 677 -30.66 -24.07 -9.36
N THR A 678 -31.66 -24.87 -9.73
CA THR A 678 -32.49 -24.67 -10.93
C THR A 678 -33.36 -23.43 -10.71
N SER A 679 -32.70 -22.28 -10.58
CA SER A 679 -33.22 -20.92 -10.54
C SER A 679 -32.16 -19.95 -10.00
N ARG A 680 -30.98 -19.92 -10.61
CA ARG A 680 -30.12 -18.72 -10.75
C ARG A 680 -28.88 -19.15 -11.53
N GLN A 681 -28.96 -18.92 -12.83
CA GLN A 681 -27.84 -19.11 -13.75
C GLN A 681 -26.69 -18.18 -13.36
N SER A 682 -25.50 -18.76 -13.30
CA SER A 682 -24.18 -18.12 -13.14
C SER A 682 -23.99 -16.87 -14.01
N PRO A 683 -23.07 -15.95 -13.67
CA PRO A 683 -22.67 -14.88 -14.56
C PRO A 683 -21.84 -15.44 -15.73
N ILE A 684 -22.52 -15.53 -16.88
CA ILE A 684 -22.06 -15.65 -18.28
C ILE A 684 -20.68 -16.29 -18.55
N THR A 685 -20.72 -17.47 -19.18
CA THR A 685 -19.78 -17.85 -20.25
C THR A 685 -20.54 -18.45 -21.44
N SER A 686 -21.38 -17.64 -22.08
CA SER A 686 -21.65 -17.64 -23.54
C SER A 686 -22.88 -16.78 -23.81
N HIS A 687 -22.71 -15.75 -24.64
CA HIS A 687 -23.86 -15.13 -25.30
C HIS A 687 -24.48 -16.20 -26.23
N PRO A 688 -25.81 -16.34 -26.32
CA PRO A 688 -26.44 -17.42 -27.10
C PRO A 688 -26.18 -17.31 -28.61
N PHE A 689 -25.68 -16.15 -29.07
CA PHE A 689 -25.41 -15.86 -30.47
C PHE A 689 -23.90 -15.75 -30.75
N PRO A 690 -23.43 -16.23 -31.93
CA PRO A 690 -22.02 -16.18 -32.29
C PRO A 690 -21.54 -14.73 -32.49
N ILE A 691 -20.33 -14.43 -32.03
CA ILE A 691 -19.68 -13.13 -32.24
C ILE A 691 -19.14 -13.06 -33.66
N ILE A 692 -19.49 -12.00 -34.38
CA ILE A 692 -19.02 -11.72 -35.75
C ILE A 692 -18.07 -10.52 -35.83
N GLY A 693 -17.79 -9.86 -34.71
CA GLY A 693 -16.81 -8.78 -34.63
C GLY A 693 -17.09 -7.84 -33.45
N LYS A 694 -16.44 -6.68 -33.45
CA LYS A 694 -16.64 -5.62 -32.46
C LYS A 694 -16.99 -4.29 -33.12
N LEU A 695 -17.77 -3.47 -32.44
CA LEU A 695 -18.06 -2.10 -32.86
C LEU A 695 -16.77 -1.30 -32.97
N ALA A 696 -16.56 -0.68 -34.14
CA ALA A 696 -15.49 0.27 -34.35
C ALA A 696 -15.78 1.58 -33.60
N THR A 697 -14.72 2.23 -33.11
CA THR A 697 -14.81 3.55 -32.47
C THR A 697 -14.12 4.60 -33.32
N ARG A 698 -14.65 5.82 -33.32
CA ARG A 698 -14.14 6.99 -34.04
C ARG A 698 -13.75 8.09 -33.06
N SER A 699 -12.61 8.72 -33.31
CA SER A 699 -12.20 9.93 -32.62
C SER A 699 -13.07 11.14 -33.00
N ALA A 700 -12.99 12.21 -32.22
CA ALA A 700 -13.74 13.44 -32.48
C ALA A 700 -13.35 14.11 -33.83
N LEU A 701 -12.15 13.86 -34.37
CA LEU A 701 -11.74 14.34 -35.69
C LEU A 701 -12.40 13.55 -36.83
N GLU A 702 -12.69 12.27 -36.61
CA GLU A 702 -13.35 11.40 -37.58
C GLU A 702 -14.88 11.57 -37.59
N ILE A 703 -15.44 12.17 -36.53
CA ILE A 703 -16.86 12.49 -36.42
C ILE A 703 -17.09 13.93 -36.91
N LYS A 704 -17.94 14.07 -37.95
CA LYS A 704 -18.24 15.36 -38.57
C LYS A 704 -18.99 16.28 -37.59
N SER A 705 -20.14 15.86 -37.09
CA SER A 705 -20.86 16.57 -36.03
C SER A 705 -21.74 15.63 -35.21
N SER A 706 -22.02 15.99 -33.97
CA SER A 706 -22.94 15.26 -33.07
C SER A 706 -23.42 16.19 -31.96
N THR A 707 -24.44 15.76 -31.22
CA THR A 707 -24.98 16.50 -30.06
C THR A 707 -24.34 16.07 -28.73
N TRP A 708 -23.27 15.29 -28.79
CA TRP A 708 -22.60 14.72 -27.63
C TRP A 708 -21.49 15.61 -27.10
N SER A 709 -21.56 15.92 -25.81
CA SER A 709 -20.51 16.61 -25.08
C SER A 709 -20.06 15.81 -23.86
N VAL A 710 -18.85 16.11 -23.37
CA VAL A 710 -18.33 15.57 -22.12
C VAL A 710 -17.95 16.70 -21.17
N GLY A 711 -18.06 16.43 -19.88
CA GLY A 711 -17.70 17.38 -18.85
C GLY A 711 -16.19 17.64 -18.71
N GLY A 712 -15.84 18.92 -18.57
CA GLY A 712 -14.55 19.45 -18.11
C GLY A 712 -14.76 20.44 -16.96
N GLU A 713 -15.73 20.16 -16.09
CA GLU A 713 -16.15 21.02 -14.99
C GLU A 713 -15.08 21.11 -13.89
N THR A 714 -15.18 22.14 -13.05
CA THR A 714 -14.33 22.37 -11.86
C THR A 714 -12.84 22.64 -12.10
N LEU A 715 -12.41 22.75 -13.36
CA LEU A 715 -11.05 23.17 -13.72
C LEU A 715 -10.69 24.57 -13.18
N ASP A 716 -11.69 25.44 -13.04
CA ASP A 716 -11.59 26.77 -12.42
C ASP A 716 -11.19 26.74 -10.93
N ARG A 717 -11.31 25.59 -10.27
CA ARG A 717 -10.97 25.36 -8.85
C ARG A 717 -9.91 24.27 -8.66
N ASP A 718 -9.30 23.82 -9.76
CA ASP A 718 -8.27 22.81 -9.78
C ASP A 718 -8.68 21.46 -9.15
N PHE A 719 -9.97 21.09 -9.12
CA PHE A 719 -10.38 19.76 -8.64
C PHE A 719 -10.02 18.63 -9.63
N ALA A 720 -9.72 19.02 -10.87
CA ALA A 720 -9.05 18.23 -11.88
C ALA A 720 -7.99 19.09 -12.59
N VAL A 721 -7.06 18.45 -13.30
CA VAL A 721 -5.99 19.12 -14.05
C VAL A 721 -6.06 18.67 -15.51
N PHE A 722 -6.40 19.58 -16.42
CA PHE A 722 -6.64 19.26 -17.83
C PHE A 722 -5.45 18.57 -18.51
N ALA A 723 -4.22 19.05 -18.27
CA ALA A 723 -3.00 18.45 -18.81
C ALA A 723 -2.86 16.94 -18.51
N ASN A 724 -3.40 16.47 -17.38
CA ASN A 724 -3.31 15.07 -16.98
C ASN A 724 -4.21 14.13 -17.79
N TYR A 725 -5.30 14.65 -18.38
CA TYR A 725 -6.29 13.83 -19.08
C TYR A 725 -6.55 14.24 -20.53
N LYS A 726 -5.99 15.36 -21.01
CA LYS A 726 -6.30 15.90 -22.34
C LYS A 726 -6.07 14.93 -23.51
N LYS A 727 -5.15 13.97 -23.39
CA LYS A 727 -4.89 12.94 -24.42
C LYS A 727 -6.06 11.96 -24.65
N TYR A 728 -7.02 11.90 -23.73
CA TYR A 728 -8.20 11.04 -23.84
C TYR A 728 -9.41 11.77 -24.44
N LEU A 729 -9.35 13.09 -24.60
CA LEU A 729 -10.50 13.88 -25.04
C LEU A 729 -10.84 13.60 -26.52
N GLY A 730 -9.87 13.71 -27.42
CA GLY A 730 -10.08 13.44 -28.85
C GLY A 730 -10.49 11.99 -29.13
N PRO A 731 -9.77 10.97 -28.61
CA PRO A 731 -10.13 9.57 -28.82
C PRO A 731 -11.53 9.18 -28.31
N LEU A 732 -12.08 9.89 -27.31
CA LEU A 732 -13.41 9.59 -26.78
C LEU A 732 -14.53 9.78 -27.82
N GLY A 733 -14.40 10.72 -28.76
CA GLY A 733 -15.39 10.94 -29.81
C GLY A 733 -16.50 11.95 -29.48
N ALA A 734 -16.50 12.56 -28.28
CA ALA A 734 -17.40 13.67 -27.96
C ALA A 734 -17.08 14.89 -28.84
N LYS A 735 -18.10 15.63 -29.30
CA LYS A 735 -17.91 16.83 -30.14
C LYS A 735 -17.93 18.13 -29.37
N GLY A 736 -18.38 18.12 -28.12
CA GLY A 736 -18.30 19.26 -27.21
C GLY A 736 -17.59 18.94 -25.89
N ILE A 737 -17.04 19.97 -25.24
CA ILE A 737 -16.57 19.91 -23.85
C ILE A 737 -17.12 21.10 -23.05
N ARG A 738 -17.84 20.82 -21.96
CA ARG A 738 -18.41 21.86 -21.08
C ARG A 738 -17.40 22.26 -20.00
N VAL A 739 -17.04 23.54 -19.90
CA VAL A 739 -15.98 24.03 -19.01
C VAL A 739 -16.42 25.29 -18.25
N GLN A 740 -16.24 25.30 -16.94
CA GLN A 740 -16.44 26.48 -16.10
C GLN A 740 -15.24 27.43 -16.25
N ALA A 741 -15.49 28.65 -16.68
CA ALA A 741 -14.47 29.60 -17.09
C ALA A 741 -13.78 30.34 -15.93
N GLY A 742 -14.36 30.35 -14.73
CA GLY A 742 -13.67 30.72 -13.49
C GLY A 742 -13.21 32.17 -13.37
N TRP A 743 -14.12 33.10 -13.07
CA TRP A 743 -13.78 34.53 -12.94
C TRP A 743 -12.59 34.79 -12.00
N ALA A 744 -12.65 34.27 -10.77
CA ALA A 744 -11.58 34.45 -9.78
C ALA A 744 -10.24 33.78 -10.16
N LYS A 745 -10.27 32.72 -10.98
CA LYS A 745 -9.03 32.08 -11.46
C LYS A 745 -8.39 32.91 -12.56
N CYS A 746 -9.20 33.53 -13.41
CA CYS A 746 -8.75 34.42 -14.47
C CYS A 746 -8.30 35.78 -13.95
N GLU A 747 -8.94 36.34 -12.91
CA GLU A 747 -8.66 37.69 -12.42
C GLU A 747 -8.25 37.65 -10.95
N LYS A 748 -6.94 37.74 -10.69
CA LYS A 748 -6.38 37.79 -9.33
C LYS A 748 -6.09 39.22 -8.84
N LEU A 749 -6.01 40.17 -9.77
CA LEU A 749 -5.85 41.59 -9.50
C LEU A 749 -6.89 42.35 -10.34
N PRO A 750 -7.52 43.41 -9.80
CA PRO A 750 -8.56 44.14 -10.53
C PRO A 750 -8.11 44.61 -11.93
N GLY A 751 -8.84 44.22 -12.96
CA GLY A 751 -8.61 44.53 -14.37
C GLY A 751 -7.48 43.74 -15.04
N VAL A 752 -6.79 42.83 -14.34
CA VAL A 752 -5.64 42.07 -14.87
C VAL A 752 -6.01 40.59 -14.99
N TYR A 753 -6.07 40.12 -16.23
CA TYR A 753 -6.51 38.76 -16.55
C TYR A 753 -5.35 37.84 -16.93
N ASN A 754 -5.29 36.67 -16.31
CA ASN A 754 -4.47 35.54 -16.73
C ASN A 754 -5.35 34.45 -17.36
N TRP A 755 -5.14 34.24 -18.67
CA TRP A 755 -5.90 33.30 -19.48
C TRP A 755 -5.19 31.97 -19.74
N GLU A 756 -3.93 31.81 -19.31
CA GLU A 756 -3.03 30.74 -19.74
C GLU A 756 -3.65 29.34 -19.59
N TRP A 757 -4.24 29.07 -18.42
CA TRP A 757 -4.87 27.77 -18.14
C TRP A 757 -6.11 27.52 -19.03
N LEU A 758 -6.89 28.56 -19.33
CA LEU A 758 -8.09 28.45 -20.15
C LEU A 758 -7.74 28.40 -21.64
N ASP A 759 -6.65 29.07 -22.05
CA ASP A 759 -6.07 28.96 -23.39
C ASP A 759 -5.63 27.53 -23.69
N GLU A 760 -4.97 26.86 -22.73
CA GLU A 760 -4.62 25.43 -22.88
C GLU A 760 -5.87 24.61 -23.18
N VAL A 761 -6.90 24.71 -22.33
CA VAL A 761 -8.14 23.95 -22.47
C VAL A 761 -8.82 24.22 -23.81
N VAL A 762 -9.01 25.50 -24.18
CA VAL A 762 -9.70 25.90 -25.41
C VAL A 762 -8.93 25.45 -26.65
N ASN A 763 -7.62 25.66 -26.69
CA ASN A 763 -6.82 25.37 -27.88
C ASN A 763 -6.63 23.87 -28.09
N ASP A 764 -6.28 23.12 -27.06
CA ASP A 764 -6.06 21.67 -27.15
C ASP A 764 -7.38 20.93 -27.46
N SER A 765 -8.51 21.37 -26.91
CA SER A 765 -9.81 20.77 -27.23
C SER A 765 -10.14 20.92 -28.72
N ARG A 766 -9.95 22.13 -29.28
CA ARG A 766 -10.18 22.38 -30.71
C ARG A 766 -9.23 21.60 -31.60
N ALA A 767 -7.95 21.52 -31.22
CA ALA A 767 -6.95 20.73 -31.95
C ALA A 767 -7.33 19.25 -32.05
N GLN A 768 -8.07 18.74 -31.06
CA GLN A 768 -8.58 17.38 -31.02
C GLN A 768 -9.96 17.20 -31.66
N GLY A 769 -10.51 18.24 -32.31
CA GLY A 769 -11.82 18.18 -32.95
C GLY A 769 -13.01 18.33 -32.00
N VAL A 770 -12.79 18.86 -30.78
CA VAL A 770 -13.81 19.05 -29.74
C VAL A 770 -14.07 20.55 -29.53
N GLN A 771 -15.34 20.97 -29.63
CA GLN A 771 -15.76 22.36 -29.50
C GLN A 771 -15.93 22.73 -28.01
N PRO A 772 -15.21 23.74 -27.49
CA PRO A 772 -15.45 24.20 -26.13
C PRO A 772 -16.80 24.92 -26.02
N TRP A 773 -17.51 24.59 -24.95
CA TRP A 773 -18.67 25.26 -24.41
C TRP A 773 -18.27 25.87 -23.06
N LEU A 774 -18.16 27.20 -23.00
CA LEU A 774 -17.68 27.90 -21.80
C LEU A 774 -18.84 28.42 -20.95
N GLU A 775 -18.81 28.11 -19.67
CA GLU A 775 -19.75 28.59 -18.67
C GLU A 775 -19.13 29.76 -17.88
N VAL A 776 -19.75 30.94 -17.89
CA VAL A 776 -19.31 32.09 -17.10
C VAL A 776 -19.84 31.98 -15.66
N SER A 777 -18.95 31.60 -14.76
CA SER A 777 -19.13 31.47 -13.30
C SER A 777 -17.75 31.37 -12.61
N TYR A 778 -17.62 31.33 -11.30
CA TYR A 778 -18.52 31.91 -10.29
C TYR A 778 -18.07 33.34 -9.96
N GLY A 779 -18.32 33.84 -8.75
CA GLY A 779 -17.92 35.16 -8.29
C GLY A 779 -16.41 35.33 -8.07
N ASN A 780 -16.00 36.55 -7.74
CA ASN A 780 -14.61 36.90 -7.47
C ASN A 780 -14.47 37.64 -6.11
N PRO A 781 -13.89 36.98 -5.08
CA PRO A 781 -13.74 37.54 -3.74
C PRO A 781 -12.87 38.79 -3.63
N ILE A 782 -12.11 39.17 -4.67
CA ILE A 782 -11.30 40.40 -4.64
C ILE A 782 -12.15 41.67 -4.67
N TYR A 783 -13.42 41.55 -5.10
CA TYR A 783 -14.38 42.65 -5.14
C TYR A 783 -15.35 42.56 -3.95
N PRO A 784 -15.65 43.68 -3.25
CA PRO A 784 -16.70 43.73 -2.24
C PRO A 784 -18.04 43.24 -2.81
N ASP A 785 -18.70 42.32 -2.12
CA ASP A 785 -19.92 41.64 -2.60
C ASP A 785 -19.80 41.03 -4.02
N GLY A 786 -18.61 40.59 -4.41
CA GLY A 786 -18.35 39.95 -5.71
C GLY A 786 -18.71 38.47 -5.80
N GLY A 787 -19.30 37.91 -4.73
CA GLY A 787 -19.52 36.48 -4.60
C GLY A 787 -18.23 35.71 -4.31
N GLY A 788 -18.25 34.39 -4.55
CA GLY A 788 -17.06 33.55 -4.37
C GLY A 788 -16.95 32.42 -5.39
N THR A 789 -15.93 31.59 -5.23
CA THR A 789 -15.51 30.60 -6.24
C THR A 789 -16.33 29.31 -6.25
N GLY A 790 -17.12 29.05 -5.21
CA GLY A 790 -17.82 27.78 -5.00
C GLY A 790 -19.31 27.81 -5.34
N LEU A 791 -19.90 26.61 -5.40
CA LEU A 791 -21.36 26.43 -5.41
C LEU A 791 -21.96 27.18 -4.22
N GLY A 792 -22.97 28.01 -4.48
CA GLY A 792 -23.67 28.74 -3.43
C GLY A 792 -22.93 29.95 -2.86
N ALA A 793 -21.85 30.42 -3.50
CA ALA A 793 -21.10 31.59 -3.02
C ALA A 793 -21.74 32.95 -3.38
N GLY A 794 -22.97 32.95 -3.89
CA GLY A 794 -23.74 34.16 -4.25
C GLY A 794 -23.33 34.80 -5.58
N LEU A 795 -24.23 35.61 -6.13
CA LEU A 795 -23.97 36.46 -7.29
C LEU A 795 -23.20 37.74 -6.88
N PRO A 796 -22.47 38.39 -7.79
CA PRO A 796 -21.99 39.75 -7.60
C PRO A 796 -23.16 40.72 -7.37
N LYS A 797 -23.07 41.59 -6.36
CA LYS A 797 -24.16 42.53 -5.98
C LYS A 797 -23.76 44.00 -5.94
N SER A 798 -22.54 44.33 -5.51
CA SER A 798 -22.11 45.73 -5.44
C SER A 798 -22.01 46.32 -6.86
N ALA A 799 -22.18 47.64 -6.97
CA ALA A 799 -22.03 48.34 -8.25
C ALA A 799 -20.62 48.13 -8.84
N GLU A 800 -19.60 48.08 -7.98
CA GLU A 800 -18.21 47.80 -8.36
C GLU A 800 -18.06 46.37 -8.90
N ALA A 801 -18.53 45.36 -8.16
CA ALA A 801 -18.42 43.97 -8.58
C ALA A 801 -19.22 43.67 -9.86
N LEU A 802 -20.40 44.28 -10.03
CA LEU A 802 -21.19 44.17 -11.26
C LEU A 802 -20.49 44.83 -12.45
N ALA A 803 -19.85 45.98 -12.25
CA ALA A 803 -19.06 46.62 -13.31
C ALA A 803 -17.81 45.81 -13.66
N ALA A 804 -17.17 45.17 -12.68
CA ALA A 804 -16.04 44.29 -12.90
C ALA A 804 -16.45 42.98 -13.62
N TRP A 805 -17.59 42.39 -13.23
CA TRP A 805 -18.20 41.25 -13.91
C TRP A 805 -18.43 41.55 -15.40
N ASP A 806 -19.07 42.69 -15.72
CA ASP A 806 -19.33 43.10 -17.09
C ASP A 806 -18.02 43.21 -17.92
N LYS A 807 -16.97 43.81 -17.32
CA LYS A 807 -15.66 43.93 -17.96
C LYS A 807 -15.02 42.56 -18.20
N TRP A 808 -15.12 41.64 -17.25
CA TRP A 808 -14.59 40.29 -17.41
C TRP A 808 -15.35 39.49 -18.47
N VAL A 809 -16.68 39.52 -18.46
CA VAL A 809 -17.53 38.87 -19.47
C VAL A 809 -17.23 39.41 -20.86
N LYS A 810 -17.10 40.73 -21.00
CA LYS A 810 -16.67 41.36 -22.26
C LYS A 810 -15.28 40.87 -22.69
N ALA A 811 -14.31 40.84 -21.78
CA ALA A 811 -12.94 40.44 -22.08
C ALA A 811 -12.83 38.97 -22.50
N ILE A 812 -13.52 38.05 -21.80
CA ILE A 812 -13.47 36.61 -22.12
C ILE A 812 -14.15 36.32 -23.47
N VAL A 813 -15.30 36.95 -23.76
CA VAL A 813 -15.96 36.79 -25.06
C VAL A 813 -15.09 37.36 -26.17
N ALA A 814 -14.56 38.58 -26.01
CA ALA A 814 -13.69 39.19 -27.00
C ALA A 814 -12.44 38.33 -27.30
N ARG A 815 -11.87 37.66 -26.28
CA ARG A 815 -10.69 36.79 -26.43
C ARG A 815 -10.99 35.50 -27.19
N TYR A 816 -12.16 34.90 -26.97
CA TYR A 816 -12.47 33.55 -27.44
C TYR A 816 -13.53 33.49 -28.55
N LYS A 817 -14.13 34.60 -28.97
CA LYS A 817 -15.21 34.65 -29.99
C LYS A 817 -14.92 33.94 -31.32
N ASP A 818 -13.65 33.79 -31.71
CA ASP A 818 -13.25 33.08 -32.95
C ASP A 818 -13.07 31.56 -32.75
N ARG A 819 -13.14 31.09 -31.51
CA ARG A 819 -12.85 29.70 -31.10
C ARG A 819 -13.99 29.08 -30.29
N VAL A 820 -14.78 29.88 -29.59
CA VAL A 820 -15.90 29.49 -28.73
C VAL A 820 -17.15 30.19 -29.23
N HIS A 821 -18.19 29.39 -29.48
CA HIS A 821 -19.48 29.86 -29.98
C HIS A 821 -20.64 29.50 -29.06
N GLU A 822 -20.38 28.72 -28.01
CA GLU A 822 -21.39 28.26 -27.05
C GLU A 822 -21.01 28.75 -25.66
N TRP A 823 -21.90 29.55 -25.07
CA TRP A 823 -21.74 30.18 -23.77
C TRP A 823 -22.88 29.79 -22.87
N GLU A 824 -22.59 29.43 -21.63
CA GLU A 824 -23.61 29.27 -20.59
C GLU A 824 -23.39 30.29 -19.49
N VAL A 825 -24.48 30.86 -19.00
CA VAL A 825 -24.40 31.77 -17.86
C VAL A 825 -24.79 30.98 -16.63
N TRP A 826 -23.80 30.75 -15.77
CA TRP A 826 -23.91 30.25 -14.40
C TRP A 826 -24.39 28.81 -14.18
N ASN A 827 -23.73 28.13 -13.23
CA ASN A 827 -24.07 26.80 -12.75
C ASN A 827 -24.91 26.84 -11.48
N GLU A 828 -26.00 26.07 -11.45
CA GLU A 828 -26.83 25.75 -10.28
C GLU A 828 -27.23 26.96 -9.41
N PRO A 829 -27.85 27.99 -10.01
CA PRO A 829 -28.37 29.16 -9.29
C PRO A 829 -29.50 28.82 -8.29
N ASP A 830 -30.13 27.66 -8.47
CA ASP A 830 -31.26 27.15 -7.71
C ASP A 830 -30.86 26.24 -6.53
N GLY A 831 -29.54 26.04 -6.31
CA GLY A 831 -28.98 25.17 -5.25
C GLY A 831 -29.02 25.71 -3.82
N GLY A 832 -29.62 26.89 -3.58
CA GLY A 832 -29.66 27.58 -2.27
C GLY A 832 -28.56 28.64 -2.13
N HIS A 833 -28.64 29.47 -1.06
CA HIS A 833 -27.75 30.62 -0.73
C HIS A 833 -28.22 32.04 -1.14
N GLY A 834 -29.53 32.30 -1.09
CA GLY A 834 -30.06 33.67 -1.15
C GLY A 834 -30.08 34.30 -2.54
N ILE A 835 -29.94 33.51 -3.60
CA ILE A 835 -30.24 33.89 -4.97
C ILE A 835 -31.74 33.67 -5.20
N THR A 836 -32.46 34.71 -5.61
CA THR A 836 -33.88 34.67 -5.99
C THR A 836 -34.02 34.43 -7.49
N ALA A 837 -35.12 33.79 -7.93
CA ALA A 837 -35.40 33.57 -9.34
C ALA A 837 -35.41 34.88 -10.17
N GLU A 838 -36.01 35.94 -9.62
CA GLU A 838 -36.10 37.26 -10.26
C GLU A 838 -34.74 37.95 -10.33
N GLY A 839 -34.04 38.04 -9.20
CA GLY A 839 -32.72 38.67 -9.13
C GLY A 839 -31.69 38.01 -10.06
N PHE A 840 -31.84 36.72 -10.32
CA PHE A 840 -30.98 36.01 -11.25
C PHE A 840 -31.43 36.11 -12.70
N ALA A 841 -32.73 36.19 -12.99
CA ALA A 841 -33.22 36.53 -14.32
C ALA A 841 -32.65 37.88 -14.80
N GLU A 842 -32.58 38.88 -13.92
CA GLU A 842 -31.92 40.17 -14.20
C GLU A 842 -30.43 40.02 -14.51
N PHE A 843 -29.71 39.27 -13.66
CA PHE A 843 -28.29 39.01 -13.82
C PHE A 843 -27.97 38.28 -15.13
N TYR A 844 -28.80 37.30 -15.50
CA TYR A 844 -28.69 36.60 -16.77
C TYR A 844 -28.86 37.54 -17.95
N LEU A 845 -29.95 38.30 -18.00
CA LEU A 845 -30.24 39.18 -19.15
C LEU A 845 -29.14 40.24 -19.32
N ARG A 846 -28.59 40.77 -18.22
CA ARG A 846 -27.41 41.64 -18.23
C ARG A 846 -26.21 40.95 -18.89
N THR A 847 -25.86 39.75 -18.43
CA THR A 847 -24.69 39.00 -18.91
C THR A 847 -24.86 38.56 -20.37
N ALA A 848 -26.03 38.01 -20.72
CA ALA A 848 -26.35 37.54 -22.06
C ALA A 848 -26.37 38.69 -23.08
N ALA A 849 -26.83 39.89 -22.70
CA ALA A 849 -26.76 41.07 -23.56
C ALA A 849 -25.32 41.46 -23.89
N ILE A 850 -24.39 41.37 -22.94
CA ILE A 850 -22.95 41.63 -23.16
C ILE A 850 -22.37 40.58 -24.11
N ILE A 851 -22.62 39.29 -23.86
CA ILE A 851 -22.15 38.21 -24.73
C ILE A 851 -22.67 38.41 -26.17
N ARG A 852 -23.97 38.70 -26.33
CA ARG A 852 -24.59 38.96 -27.63
C ARG A 852 -24.00 40.18 -28.34
N ALA A 853 -23.69 41.25 -27.59
CA ALA A 853 -23.09 42.46 -28.17
C ALA A 853 -21.67 42.20 -28.68
N GLU A 854 -20.85 41.46 -27.94
CA GLU A 854 -19.47 41.13 -28.33
C GLU A 854 -19.40 40.03 -29.40
N GLN A 855 -20.37 39.11 -29.42
CA GLN A 855 -20.48 38.03 -30.39
C GLN A 855 -21.96 37.85 -30.83
N PRO A 856 -22.41 38.56 -31.88
CA PRO A 856 -23.80 38.56 -32.33
C PRO A 856 -24.40 37.18 -32.64
N LYS A 857 -23.57 36.22 -33.06
CA LYS A 857 -23.97 34.86 -33.43
C LYS A 857 -23.68 33.80 -32.34
N ALA A 858 -23.34 34.22 -31.12
CA ALA A 858 -23.16 33.30 -30.00
C ALA A 858 -24.42 32.46 -29.73
N ARG A 859 -24.25 31.21 -29.30
CA ARG A 859 -25.31 30.46 -28.63
C ARG A 859 -25.19 30.69 -27.13
N ILE A 860 -26.26 31.15 -26.49
CA ILE A 860 -26.27 31.54 -25.08
C ILE A 860 -27.28 30.67 -24.33
N TYR A 861 -26.78 29.90 -23.37
CA TYR A 861 -27.56 28.94 -22.60
C TYR A 861 -27.89 29.50 -21.21
N ALA A 862 -29.15 29.39 -20.84
CA ALA A 862 -29.67 29.73 -19.53
C ALA A 862 -29.59 28.53 -18.60
N PHE A 863 -28.60 28.64 -17.71
CA PHE A 863 -28.34 27.94 -16.45
C PHE A 863 -28.24 26.43 -16.51
N GLY A 864 -27.32 25.86 -15.74
CA GLY A 864 -27.38 24.45 -15.34
C GLY A 864 -28.25 24.28 -14.09
N LEU A 865 -29.55 23.96 -14.21
CA LEU A 865 -30.47 23.85 -13.07
C LEU A 865 -30.34 22.52 -12.32
N ALA A 866 -30.06 22.56 -11.01
CA ALA A 866 -29.90 21.38 -10.16
C ALA A 866 -31.25 20.72 -9.81
N ASN A 867 -32.26 21.53 -9.52
CA ASN A 867 -33.57 21.05 -9.08
C ASN A 867 -34.53 20.88 -10.25
N THR A 868 -34.36 19.77 -10.95
CA THR A 868 -35.14 19.41 -12.14
C THR A 868 -36.63 19.10 -11.90
N SER A 869 -37.12 19.22 -10.66
CA SER A 869 -38.53 19.10 -10.30
C SER A 869 -39.27 20.44 -10.18
N LYS A 870 -38.54 21.55 -10.24
CA LYS A 870 -39.08 22.91 -10.08
C LYS A 870 -38.73 23.78 -11.28
N THR A 871 -39.68 24.61 -11.70
CA THR A 871 -39.55 25.48 -12.88
C THR A 871 -39.36 26.95 -12.54
N GLU A 872 -39.37 27.33 -11.26
CA GLU A 872 -39.44 28.71 -10.76
C GLU A 872 -38.38 29.64 -11.42
N PHE A 873 -37.11 29.23 -11.47
CA PHE A 873 -36.02 30.01 -12.07
C PHE A 873 -36.16 30.15 -13.59
N ALA A 874 -36.51 29.08 -14.29
CA ALA A 874 -36.70 29.11 -15.74
C ALA A 874 -37.93 29.95 -16.11
N GLU A 875 -39.02 29.84 -15.36
CA GLU A 875 -40.23 30.61 -15.59
C GLU A 875 -40.02 32.10 -15.33
N ALA A 876 -39.33 32.48 -14.24
CA ALA A 876 -38.99 33.86 -13.95
C ALA A 876 -38.15 34.49 -15.07
N LEU A 877 -37.12 33.77 -15.55
CA LEU A 877 -36.30 34.23 -16.67
C LEU A 877 -37.11 34.39 -17.96
N LEU A 878 -37.86 33.35 -18.35
CA LEU A 878 -38.64 33.38 -19.60
C LEU A 878 -39.69 34.48 -19.58
N LYS A 879 -40.36 34.67 -18.44
CA LYS A 879 -41.34 35.74 -18.25
C LYS A 879 -40.70 37.12 -18.39
N LEU A 880 -39.61 37.39 -17.65
CA LEU A 880 -38.91 38.68 -17.70
C LEU A 880 -38.33 38.96 -19.10
N ALA A 881 -37.74 37.95 -19.74
CA ALA A 881 -37.22 38.05 -21.10
C ALA A 881 -38.32 38.35 -22.11
N LYS A 882 -39.51 37.74 -21.97
CA LYS A 882 -40.67 38.02 -22.82
C LYS A 882 -41.18 39.45 -22.63
N GLU A 883 -41.33 39.89 -21.38
CA GLU A 883 -41.78 41.24 -21.04
C GLU A 883 -40.84 42.32 -21.61
N ARG A 884 -39.53 42.03 -21.73
CA ARG A 884 -38.52 42.94 -22.29
C ARG A 884 -38.25 42.76 -23.79
N GLY A 885 -38.93 41.82 -24.46
CA GLY A 885 -38.63 41.50 -25.86
C GLY A 885 -37.24 40.89 -26.08
N GLN A 886 -36.66 40.28 -25.04
CA GLN A 886 -35.29 39.76 -24.97
C GLN A 886 -35.21 38.23 -25.02
N LEU A 887 -36.28 37.53 -25.42
CA LEU A 887 -36.26 36.05 -25.56
C LEU A 887 -35.15 35.55 -26.50
N GLY A 888 -34.73 36.35 -27.49
CA GLY A 888 -33.60 36.02 -28.37
C GLY A 888 -32.21 36.02 -27.70
N LEU A 889 -32.13 36.35 -26.41
CA LEU A 889 -30.92 36.17 -25.61
C LEU A 889 -30.79 34.75 -25.02
N ILE A 890 -31.83 33.91 -25.16
CA ILE A 890 -31.86 32.55 -24.62
C ILE A 890 -31.95 31.59 -25.80
N ASP A 891 -30.89 30.82 -26.06
CA ASP A 891 -30.87 29.80 -27.11
C ASP A 891 -31.21 28.41 -26.57
N ALA A 892 -30.90 28.14 -25.29
CA ALA A 892 -31.25 26.89 -24.63
C ALA A 892 -31.39 27.05 -23.11
N ILE A 893 -32.09 26.12 -22.47
CA ILE A 893 -32.11 25.93 -21.01
C ILE A 893 -31.43 24.61 -20.68
N THR A 894 -30.49 24.64 -19.73
CA THR A 894 -29.74 23.46 -19.32
C THR A 894 -30.30 22.88 -18.00
N ILE A 895 -30.40 21.55 -17.92
CA ILE A 895 -30.88 20.85 -16.71
C ILE A 895 -29.87 19.80 -16.23
N HIS A 896 -29.76 19.60 -14.91
CA HIS A 896 -28.88 18.63 -14.25
C HIS A 896 -29.68 17.53 -13.55
N GLY A 897 -30.17 16.54 -14.30
CA GLY A 897 -31.01 15.48 -13.74
C GLY A 897 -30.24 14.24 -13.31
N TYR A 898 -30.23 13.91 -12.01
CA TYR A 898 -29.66 12.67 -11.45
C TYR A 898 -30.73 11.71 -10.88
N PRO A 899 -31.61 11.12 -11.71
CA PRO A 899 -32.61 10.17 -11.23
C PRO A 899 -31.97 8.84 -10.82
N LYS A 900 -32.56 8.13 -9.85
CA LYS A 900 -32.12 6.76 -9.50
C LYS A 900 -32.26 5.80 -10.69
N ASN A 901 -33.37 5.88 -11.43
CA ASN A 901 -33.54 5.19 -12.70
C ASN A 901 -33.13 6.13 -13.87
N PRO A 902 -32.07 5.82 -14.64
CA PRO A 902 -31.55 6.70 -15.69
C PRO A 902 -32.56 7.02 -16.80
N ASP A 903 -33.55 6.15 -17.02
CA ASP A 903 -34.52 6.30 -18.12
C ASP A 903 -35.57 7.40 -17.86
N SER A 904 -35.62 7.95 -16.65
CA SER A 904 -36.61 8.98 -16.30
C SER A 904 -36.36 10.29 -17.06
N THR A 905 -37.25 10.62 -17.99
CA THR A 905 -37.19 11.86 -18.79
C THR A 905 -38.21 12.92 -18.36
N LYS A 906 -38.86 12.75 -17.20
CA LYS A 906 -39.93 13.64 -16.71
C LYS A 906 -39.53 15.12 -16.66
N ALA A 907 -38.29 15.41 -16.27
CA ALA A 907 -37.77 16.78 -16.24
C ALA A 907 -37.73 17.41 -17.65
N VAL A 908 -37.35 16.64 -18.67
CA VAL A 908 -37.33 17.13 -20.05
C VAL A 908 -38.74 17.52 -20.49
N ASP A 909 -39.73 16.68 -20.19
CA ASP A 909 -41.13 16.94 -20.55
C ASP A 909 -41.65 18.19 -19.84
N LEU A 910 -41.44 18.30 -18.53
CA LEU A 910 -41.84 19.45 -17.72
C LEU A 910 -41.27 20.77 -18.26
N PHE A 911 -39.96 20.81 -18.57
CA PHE A 911 -39.32 22.03 -19.05
C PHE A 911 -39.68 22.34 -20.51
N ARG A 912 -39.93 21.33 -21.36
CA ARG A 912 -40.46 21.57 -22.72
C ARG A 912 -41.86 22.17 -22.70
N GLU A 913 -42.74 21.64 -21.86
CA GLU A 913 -44.08 22.20 -21.66
C GLU A 913 -44.03 23.66 -21.18
N LEU A 914 -43.14 23.96 -20.22
CA LEU A 914 -42.91 25.33 -19.78
C LEU A 914 -42.43 26.22 -20.93
N VAL A 915 -41.35 25.83 -21.62
CA VAL A 915 -40.72 26.64 -22.67
C VAL A 915 -41.68 26.89 -23.83
N ALA A 916 -42.50 25.90 -24.21
CA ALA A 916 -43.49 26.03 -25.27
C ALA A 916 -44.52 27.14 -25.03
N ARG A 917 -44.75 27.57 -23.77
CA ARG A 917 -45.59 28.74 -23.44
C ARG A 917 -44.97 30.09 -23.84
N TYR A 918 -43.66 30.12 -24.06
CA TYR A 918 -42.88 31.33 -24.27
C TYR A 918 -42.18 31.35 -25.64
N SER A 919 -41.63 30.24 -26.11
CA SER A 919 -40.91 30.14 -27.38
C SER A 919 -40.90 28.71 -27.93
N ASP A 920 -40.91 28.58 -29.26
CA ASP A 920 -40.68 27.35 -30.01
C ASP A 920 -39.21 27.13 -30.41
N LYS A 921 -38.33 28.11 -30.12
CA LYS A 921 -36.92 28.11 -30.55
C LYS A 921 -35.93 27.74 -29.45
N ILE A 922 -36.33 27.86 -28.18
CA ILE A 922 -35.45 27.60 -27.04
C ILE A 922 -35.34 26.08 -26.82
N GLU A 923 -34.11 25.56 -26.88
CA GLU A 923 -33.85 24.13 -26.71
C GLU A 923 -33.76 23.72 -25.23
N ILE A 924 -34.14 22.48 -24.89
CA ILE A 924 -33.80 21.86 -23.60
C ILE A 924 -32.57 20.98 -23.78
N ARG A 925 -31.57 21.17 -22.92
CA ARG A 925 -30.28 20.46 -22.97
C ARG A 925 -29.94 19.84 -21.62
N GLN A 926 -29.23 18.72 -21.63
CA GLN A 926 -28.70 18.09 -20.42
C GLN A 926 -27.26 18.55 -20.20
N GLY A 927 -27.02 19.27 -19.10
CA GLY A 927 -25.73 19.93 -18.83
C GLY A 927 -24.79 19.15 -17.94
N GLU A 928 -25.34 18.42 -16.97
CA GLU A 928 -24.54 17.67 -16.01
C GLU A 928 -25.32 16.45 -15.51
N THR A 929 -24.90 15.25 -15.92
CA THR A 929 -25.45 14.00 -15.40
C THR A 929 -24.48 12.85 -15.61
N GLY A 930 -24.49 11.89 -14.69
CA GLY A 930 -23.65 10.69 -14.75
C GLY A 930 -23.77 9.88 -13.46
N ALA A 931 -23.38 8.61 -13.52
CA ALA A 931 -23.36 7.74 -12.35
C ALA A 931 -21.97 7.64 -11.71
N PRO A 932 -21.87 7.55 -10.37
CA PRO A 932 -20.61 7.22 -9.71
C PRO A 932 -20.15 5.79 -10.04
N SER A 933 -18.85 5.54 -9.94
CA SER A 933 -18.24 4.22 -10.15
C SER A 933 -17.88 3.47 -8.86
N GLY A 934 -18.20 4.06 -7.70
CA GLY A 934 -17.81 3.60 -6.37
C GLY A 934 -18.23 4.63 -5.30
N GLU A 935 -17.61 4.54 -4.11
CA GLU A 935 -17.81 5.53 -3.04
C GLU A 935 -17.48 6.95 -3.53
N THR A 936 -18.44 7.86 -3.41
CA THR A 936 -18.38 9.18 -4.03
C THR A 936 -18.94 10.26 -3.12
N VAL A 937 -18.56 11.51 -3.41
CA VAL A 937 -19.32 12.69 -2.97
C VAL A 937 -20.30 13.18 -4.05
N GLY A 938 -21.22 14.06 -3.66
CA GLY A 938 -22.20 14.68 -4.56
C GLY A 938 -23.45 13.83 -4.84
N ALA A 939 -24.12 14.09 -5.97
CA ALA A 939 -25.35 13.41 -6.37
C ALA A 939 -25.18 11.88 -6.45
N LEU A 940 -26.26 11.13 -6.18
CA LEU A 940 -26.30 9.65 -6.19
C LEU A 940 -25.38 8.92 -5.18
N ARG A 941 -24.74 9.62 -4.23
CA ARG A 941 -23.80 9.01 -3.27
C ARG A 941 -24.38 7.90 -2.38
N ASP A 942 -25.69 7.89 -2.15
CA ASP A 942 -26.36 6.96 -1.23
C ASP A 942 -26.68 5.60 -1.87
N VAL A 943 -26.17 5.33 -3.09
CA VAL A 943 -26.36 4.08 -3.81
C VAL A 943 -25.01 3.34 -3.91
N PRO A 944 -24.95 2.02 -3.71
CA PRO A 944 -23.73 1.25 -3.90
C PRO A 944 -23.41 1.13 -5.40
N TRP A 945 -22.35 1.82 -5.81
CA TRP A 945 -21.90 1.90 -7.20
C TRP A 945 -20.70 1.00 -7.48
N THR A 946 -20.60 0.60 -8.75
CA THR A 946 -19.48 -0.12 -9.36
C THR A 946 -19.22 0.49 -10.73
N GLU A 947 -18.08 0.18 -11.36
CA GLU A 947 -17.84 0.59 -12.75
C GLU A 947 -18.84 -0.02 -13.74
N LEU A 948 -19.38 -1.22 -13.45
CA LEU A 948 -20.38 -1.86 -14.29
C LEU A 948 -21.72 -1.12 -14.24
N LYS A 949 -22.21 -0.80 -13.03
CA LYS A 949 -23.42 0.02 -12.86
C LYS A 949 -23.27 1.41 -13.44
N GLN A 950 -22.10 2.04 -13.29
CA GLN A 950 -21.81 3.33 -13.92
C GLN A 950 -22.02 3.24 -15.43
N ALA A 951 -21.32 2.31 -16.09
CA ALA A 951 -21.38 2.19 -17.55
C ALA A 951 -22.80 1.95 -18.06
N LYS A 952 -23.56 1.06 -17.42
CA LYS A 952 -24.96 0.80 -17.79
C LYS A 952 -25.86 2.00 -17.56
N TRP A 953 -25.67 2.70 -16.44
CA TRP A 953 -26.47 3.86 -16.08
C TRP A 953 -26.22 5.00 -17.08
N ASP A 954 -24.96 5.28 -17.39
CA ASP A 954 -24.56 6.32 -18.34
C ASP A 954 -25.11 6.01 -19.74
N LEU A 955 -24.93 4.77 -20.24
CA LEU A 955 -25.50 4.33 -21.53
C LEU A 955 -27.01 4.56 -21.62
N ARG A 956 -27.76 4.11 -20.59
CA ARG A 956 -29.22 4.27 -20.55
C ARG A 956 -29.63 5.73 -20.50
N ARG A 957 -28.94 6.53 -19.69
CA ARG A 957 -29.25 7.96 -19.54
C ARG A 957 -29.04 8.72 -20.85
N MET A 958 -27.90 8.48 -21.50
CA MET A 958 -27.55 9.07 -22.80
C MET A 958 -28.61 8.74 -23.85
N LEU A 959 -28.95 7.46 -24.01
CA LEU A 959 -29.88 7.01 -25.05
C LEU A 959 -31.34 7.39 -24.76
N ALA A 960 -31.75 7.45 -23.48
CA ALA A 960 -33.08 7.93 -23.12
C ALA A 960 -33.29 9.42 -23.47
N HIS A 961 -32.24 10.25 -23.36
CA HIS A 961 -32.26 11.66 -23.75
C HIS A 961 -32.14 11.85 -25.25
N HIS A 962 -31.24 11.11 -25.90
CA HIS A 962 -31.12 11.09 -27.36
C HIS A 962 -32.42 10.65 -28.03
N GLY A 963 -33.10 9.65 -27.45
CA GLY A 963 -34.43 9.19 -27.87
C GLY A 963 -35.52 10.26 -27.82
N LYS A 964 -35.26 11.40 -27.17
CA LYS A 964 -36.14 12.58 -27.12
C LYS A 964 -35.55 13.81 -27.83
N ASP A 965 -34.50 13.69 -28.63
CA ASP A 965 -33.82 14.83 -29.27
C ASP A 965 -33.27 15.85 -28.25
N VAL A 966 -32.68 15.39 -27.13
CA VAL A 966 -32.04 16.25 -26.12
C VAL A 966 -30.52 16.16 -26.28
N PRO A 967 -29.82 17.26 -26.64
CA PRO A 967 -28.37 17.30 -26.60
C PRO A 967 -27.83 17.05 -25.19
N PHE A 968 -26.72 16.32 -25.11
CA PHE A 968 -26.33 15.66 -23.87
C PHE A 968 -24.86 15.87 -23.54
N ASN A 969 -24.61 16.42 -22.35
CA ASN A 969 -23.30 16.46 -21.72
C ASN A 969 -23.18 15.38 -20.65
N LEU A 970 -22.26 14.44 -20.85
CA LEU A 970 -21.94 13.39 -19.88
C LEU A 970 -20.95 13.90 -18.85
N PHE A 971 -21.36 13.90 -17.58
CA PHE A 971 -20.54 14.32 -16.45
C PHE A 971 -19.76 13.13 -15.91
N THR A 972 -18.43 13.10 -15.97
CA THR A 972 -17.49 14.08 -16.56
C THR A 972 -16.27 13.30 -17.09
N LEU A 973 -15.32 13.92 -17.80
CA LEU A 973 -14.24 13.15 -18.43
C LEU A 973 -13.33 12.47 -17.39
N CYS A 974 -12.99 13.14 -16.29
CA CYS A 974 -12.11 12.60 -15.25
C CYS A 974 -12.70 12.75 -13.86
N GLU A 975 -12.29 11.91 -12.91
CA GLU A 975 -12.75 12.04 -11.53
C GLU A 975 -12.30 13.36 -10.90
N LEU A 976 -13.20 13.98 -10.15
CA LEU A 976 -12.95 15.28 -9.55
C LEU A 976 -12.62 15.10 -8.07
N LYS A 977 -11.48 15.63 -7.61
CA LYS A 977 -11.10 15.61 -6.20
C LYS A 977 -11.52 16.92 -5.52
N TYR A 978 -12.70 16.89 -4.92
CA TYR A 978 -13.24 18.05 -4.21
C TYR A 978 -12.51 18.27 -2.88
N ALA A 979 -12.25 19.55 -2.58
CA ALA A 979 -11.62 20.00 -1.33
C ALA A 979 -12.42 21.13 -0.66
N GLN A 980 -13.76 21.11 -0.78
CA GLN A 980 -14.63 22.16 -0.24
C GLN A 980 -15.24 21.75 1.11
N PRO A 981 -15.51 22.68 2.04
CA PRO A 981 -15.97 22.36 3.41
C PRO A 981 -17.22 21.44 3.51
N LYS A 982 -18.11 21.44 2.51
CA LYS A 982 -19.34 20.63 2.48
C LYS A 982 -19.28 19.43 1.51
N MET A 983 -18.17 19.29 0.78
CA MET A 983 -17.95 18.27 -0.23
C MET A 983 -16.44 18.01 -0.35
N THR A 984 -15.94 17.02 0.40
CA THR A 984 -14.51 16.66 0.42
C THR A 984 -14.35 15.20 0.02
N GLY A 985 -13.47 14.94 -0.96
CA GLY A 985 -13.21 13.59 -1.48
C GLY A 985 -13.47 13.50 -2.99
N PHE A 986 -13.40 12.29 -3.52
CA PHE A 986 -13.61 12.07 -4.95
C PHE A 986 -15.08 12.06 -5.34
N ASN A 987 -15.43 12.80 -6.39
CA ASN A 987 -16.63 12.56 -7.16
C ASN A 987 -16.28 11.56 -8.26
N ARG A 988 -16.73 10.31 -8.08
CA ARG A 988 -16.33 9.15 -8.88
C ARG A 988 -17.11 9.00 -10.20
N LYS A 989 -17.81 10.05 -10.66
CA LYS A 989 -18.57 10.05 -11.91
C LYS A 989 -17.70 10.15 -13.17
N GLY A 990 -16.43 10.49 -13.01
CA GLY A 990 -15.47 10.57 -14.12
C GLY A 990 -15.39 9.29 -14.95
N LEU A 991 -15.25 9.42 -16.27
CA LEU A 991 -14.98 8.30 -17.19
C LEU A 991 -13.55 7.75 -17.04
N LEU A 992 -12.64 8.60 -16.57
CA LEU A 992 -11.25 8.26 -16.25
C LEU A 992 -11.07 8.22 -14.74
N ARG A 993 -10.49 7.13 -14.23
CA ARG A 993 -10.11 7.01 -12.82
C ARG A 993 -8.90 7.89 -12.54
N CYS A 994 -8.91 8.61 -11.42
CA CYS A 994 -7.80 9.49 -11.04
C CYS A 994 -7.12 9.04 -9.74
N ASN A 995 -5.81 9.27 -9.68
CA ASN A 995 -4.99 9.17 -8.49
C ASN A 995 -5.22 10.36 -7.56
N ASP A 996 -4.73 10.29 -6.33
CA ASP A 996 -4.85 11.37 -5.34
C ASP A 996 -4.19 12.69 -5.76
N ASP A 997 -3.20 12.64 -6.66
CA ASP A 997 -2.53 13.79 -7.27
C ASP A 997 -3.24 14.30 -8.54
N LYS A 998 -4.44 13.79 -8.84
CA LYS A 998 -5.27 14.11 -10.01
C LYS A 998 -4.67 13.65 -11.35
N THR A 999 -3.65 12.80 -11.35
CA THR A 999 -3.19 12.11 -12.58
C THR A 999 -4.17 10.99 -12.97
N VAL A 1000 -4.28 10.69 -14.27
CA VAL A 1000 -5.15 9.60 -14.74
C VAL A 1000 -4.50 8.25 -14.46
N ALA A 1001 -5.20 7.40 -13.71
CA ALA A 1001 -4.78 6.04 -13.41
C ALA A 1001 -5.15 5.08 -14.57
N ALA A 1002 -6.40 5.13 -15.04
CA ALA A 1002 -6.89 4.29 -16.14
C ALA A 1002 -8.24 4.81 -16.69
N PRO A 1003 -8.56 4.55 -17.97
CA PRO A 1003 -9.94 4.66 -18.46
C PRO A 1003 -10.83 3.57 -17.85
N LYS A 1004 -12.05 3.93 -17.45
CA LYS A 1004 -13.03 3.01 -16.87
C LYS A 1004 -13.87 2.34 -17.95
N LEU A 1005 -14.66 1.32 -17.58
CA LEU A 1005 -15.62 0.69 -18.49
C LEU A 1005 -16.57 1.72 -19.16
N ALA A 1006 -17.02 2.72 -18.40
CA ALA A 1006 -17.90 3.78 -18.89
C ALA A 1006 -17.27 4.63 -20.01
N TYR A 1007 -15.94 4.80 -20.02
CA TYR A 1007 -15.23 5.49 -21.11
C TYR A 1007 -15.43 4.78 -22.45
N PHE A 1008 -15.20 3.47 -22.49
CA PHE A 1008 -15.35 2.68 -23.71
C PHE A 1008 -16.81 2.52 -24.13
N ALA A 1009 -17.72 2.44 -23.17
CA ALA A 1009 -19.16 2.41 -23.42
C ALA A 1009 -19.65 3.73 -24.07
N ALA A 1010 -19.28 4.88 -23.50
CA ALA A 1010 -19.61 6.19 -24.05
C ALA A 1010 -18.97 6.40 -25.44
N GLN A 1011 -17.72 5.96 -25.63
CA GLN A 1011 -17.01 6.05 -26.91
C GLN A 1011 -17.79 5.39 -28.06
N ARG A 1012 -18.42 4.23 -27.81
CA ARG A 1012 -19.25 3.54 -28.82
C ARG A 1012 -20.52 4.31 -29.14
N VAL A 1013 -21.19 4.87 -28.14
CA VAL A 1013 -22.38 5.70 -28.36
C VAL A 1013 -22.01 6.94 -29.17
N PHE A 1014 -20.94 7.64 -28.80
CA PHE A 1014 -20.47 8.82 -29.54
C PHE A 1014 -20.07 8.48 -30.98
N SER A 1015 -19.48 7.31 -31.20
CA SER A 1015 -19.08 6.83 -32.52
C SER A 1015 -20.24 6.41 -33.41
N ILE A 1016 -21.38 6.00 -32.86
CA ILE A 1016 -22.52 5.48 -33.64
C ILE A 1016 -23.58 6.55 -33.86
N PHE A 1017 -23.91 7.31 -32.81
CA PHE A 1017 -25.01 8.27 -32.82
C PHE A 1017 -24.53 9.68 -33.17
N ASP A 1018 -23.98 9.84 -34.37
CA ASP A 1018 -23.56 11.14 -34.91
C ASP A 1018 -24.60 11.71 -35.91
N ASP A 1019 -24.20 12.74 -36.67
CA ASP A 1019 -25.05 13.38 -37.67
C ASP A 1019 -25.37 12.52 -38.90
N THR A 1020 -24.84 11.29 -39.00
CA THR A 1020 -25.22 10.34 -40.05
C THR A 1020 -26.55 9.63 -39.77
N LEU A 1021 -26.96 9.57 -38.50
CA LEU A 1021 -28.24 9.01 -38.09
C LEU A 1021 -29.32 10.09 -37.94
N GLU A 1022 -30.56 9.72 -38.24
CA GLU A 1022 -31.75 10.50 -37.91
C GLU A 1022 -32.74 9.68 -37.06
N ARG A 1023 -33.31 10.29 -36.03
CA ARG A 1023 -34.26 9.64 -35.13
C ARG A 1023 -35.60 9.42 -35.82
N ILE A 1024 -36.19 8.25 -35.62
CA ILE A 1024 -37.57 7.94 -36.01
C ILE A 1024 -38.48 8.32 -34.84
N ARG A 1025 -39.14 9.47 -34.94
CA ARG A 1025 -39.91 10.04 -33.81
C ARG A 1025 -41.03 9.14 -33.29
N ASP A 1026 -41.73 8.48 -34.22
CA ASP A 1026 -42.85 7.57 -33.94
C ASP A 1026 -42.47 6.11 -34.23
N PHE A 1027 -41.34 5.66 -33.69
CA PHE A 1027 -40.90 4.27 -33.88
C PHE A 1027 -41.86 3.30 -33.15
N LYS A 1028 -42.57 2.48 -33.92
CA LYS A 1028 -43.60 1.56 -33.39
C LYS A 1028 -43.05 0.15 -33.22
N PHE A 1029 -43.28 -0.42 -32.03
CA PHE A 1029 -42.97 -1.81 -31.73
C PHE A 1029 -44.08 -2.45 -30.88
N THR A 1030 -44.16 -3.77 -30.91
CA THR A 1030 -44.97 -4.58 -29.98
C THR A 1030 -44.14 -5.69 -29.37
N THR A 1031 -44.39 -6.03 -28.11
CA THR A 1031 -43.81 -7.20 -27.45
C THR A 1031 -44.91 -7.93 -26.69
N PRO A 1032 -44.98 -9.27 -26.75
CA PRO A 1032 -45.88 -10.05 -25.89
C PRO A 1032 -45.33 -10.23 -24.47
N SER A 1033 -44.14 -9.69 -24.17
CA SER A 1033 -43.50 -9.81 -22.85
C SER A 1033 -44.09 -8.81 -21.84
N ASP A 1034 -44.17 -9.23 -20.57
CA ASP A 1034 -44.52 -8.36 -19.43
C ASP A 1034 -43.34 -7.45 -19.01
N GLU A 1035 -42.15 -7.68 -19.56
CA GLU A 1035 -40.97 -6.85 -19.29
C GLU A 1035 -41.13 -5.43 -19.82
N LYS A 1036 -40.68 -4.45 -19.03
CA LYS A 1036 -40.68 -3.05 -19.47
C LYS A 1036 -39.43 -2.78 -20.31
N LEU A 1037 -39.65 -2.37 -21.55
CA LEU A 1037 -38.60 -2.07 -22.52
C LEU A 1037 -38.51 -0.56 -22.81
N ALA A 1038 -37.29 -0.09 -23.01
CA ALA A 1038 -37.03 1.13 -23.75
C ALA A 1038 -36.59 0.76 -25.16
N VAL A 1039 -37.24 1.36 -26.16
CA VAL A 1039 -36.95 1.10 -27.58
C VAL A 1039 -36.91 2.42 -28.33
N PHE A 1040 -35.80 2.70 -29.02
CA PHE A 1040 -35.64 3.90 -29.84
C PHE A 1040 -35.03 3.55 -31.19
N GLY A 1041 -35.68 3.96 -32.28
CA GLY A 1041 -35.22 3.70 -33.64
C GLY A 1041 -34.56 4.92 -34.29
N CYS A 1042 -33.46 4.71 -34.98
CA CYS A 1042 -32.78 5.66 -35.86
C CYS A 1042 -32.56 5.04 -37.23
N ARG A 1043 -32.46 5.85 -38.29
CA ARG A 1043 -32.06 5.38 -39.61
C ARG A 1043 -30.83 6.12 -40.13
N GLN A 1044 -30.01 5.44 -40.90
CA GLN A 1044 -28.93 6.07 -41.65
C GLN A 1044 -29.51 7.01 -42.72
N LYS A 1045 -29.00 8.24 -42.79
CA LYS A 1045 -29.43 9.22 -43.79
C LYS A 1045 -29.04 8.84 -45.21
N ALA A 1046 -27.99 8.03 -45.37
CA ALA A 1046 -27.47 7.66 -46.68
C ALA A 1046 -28.35 6.64 -47.42
N ASP A 1047 -28.85 5.62 -46.72
CA ASP A 1047 -29.51 4.46 -47.32
C ASP A 1047 -30.78 4.00 -46.56
N GLY A 1048 -31.13 4.66 -45.45
CA GLY A 1048 -32.29 4.32 -44.64
C GLY A 1048 -32.11 3.10 -43.73
N ALA A 1049 -30.90 2.54 -43.60
CA ALA A 1049 -30.65 1.36 -42.78
C ALA A 1049 -30.99 1.62 -41.29
N LEU A 1050 -31.71 0.68 -40.67
CA LEU A 1050 -32.29 0.84 -39.33
C LEU A 1050 -31.29 0.44 -38.22
N VAL A 1051 -31.26 1.25 -37.15
CA VAL A 1051 -30.56 1.00 -35.89
C VAL A 1051 -31.54 1.23 -34.74
N ALA A 1052 -31.93 0.17 -34.04
CA ALA A 1052 -32.84 0.23 -32.90
C ALA A 1052 -32.10 -0.06 -31.59
N SER A 1053 -32.14 0.87 -30.64
CA SER A 1053 -31.62 0.66 -29.28
C SER A 1053 -32.68 0.04 -28.39
N VAL A 1054 -32.34 -1.02 -27.66
CA VAL A 1054 -33.27 -1.79 -26.80
C VAL A 1054 -32.63 -2.14 -25.46
N TRP A 1055 -33.36 -2.02 -24.35
CA TRP A 1055 -32.98 -2.55 -23.03
C TRP A 1055 -34.17 -2.72 -22.08
N LEU A 1056 -33.96 -3.50 -21.01
CA LEU A 1056 -34.91 -3.60 -19.89
C LEU A 1056 -34.84 -2.32 -19.03
N ASN A 1057 -35.94 -1.57 -18.94
CA ASN A 1057 -36.00 -0.26 -18.27
C ASN A 1057 -36.84 -0.25 -16.98
N GLY A 1058 -37.39 -1.41 -16.57
CA GLY A 1058 -38.30 -1.53 -15.45
C GLY A 1058 -37.72 -1.16 -14.08
N ALA A 1059 -36.39 -1.22 -13.92
CA ALA A 1059 -35.67 -0.90 -12.69
C ALA A 1059 -34.30 -0.27 -12.99
N PRO A 1060 -33.66 0.42 -12.01
CA PRO A 1060 -32.27 0.88 -12.15
C PRO A 1060 -31.30 -0.26 -12.48
N PRO A 1061 -30.18 0.03 -13.19
CA PRO A 1061 -29.18 -0.97 -13.54
C PRO A 1061 -28.58 -1.67 -12.31
N THR A 1062 -28.27 -2.95 -12.49
CA THR A 1062 -27.67 -3.84 -11.51
C THR A 1062 -26.25 -4.27 -11.94
N ASP A 1063 -25.54 -4.93 -11.04
CA ASP A 1063 -24.23 -5.54 -11.32
C ASP A 1063 -24.32 -6.86 -12.11
N SER A 1064 -25.49 -7.21 -12.64
CA SER A 1064 -25.71 -8.45 -13.38
C SER A 1064 -25.88 -8.20 -14.88
N ASN A 1065 -25.14 -8.91 -15.72
CA ASN A 1065 -25.37 -8.91 -17.18
C ASN A 1065 -26.36 -10.01 -17.61
N ARG A 1066 -27.10 -10.61 -16.67
CA ARG A 1066 -28.02 -11.69 -16.96
C ARG A 1066 -29.10 -11.20 -17.93
N THR A 1067 -29.23 -11.93 -19.04
CA THR A 1067 -30.19 -11.64 -20.09
C THR A 1067 -31.51 -12.36 -19.87
N THR A 1068 -32.56 -11.74 -20.40
CA THR A 1068 -33.94 -12.22 -20.45
C THR A 1068 -34.30 -12.36 -21.92
N PRO A 1069 -34.67 -13.56 -22.39
CA PRO A 1069 -35.18 -13.74 -23.75
C PRO A 1069 -36.50 -13.00 -23.94
N VAL A 1070 -36.56 -12.15 -24.96
CA VAL A 1070 -37.74 -11.33 -25.25
C VAL A 1070 -38.07 -11.41 -26.74
N ASP A 1071 -39.35 -11.58 -27.03
CA ASP A 1071 -39.90 -11.49 -28.38
C ASP A 1071 -40.29 -10.04 -28.67
N LEU A 1072 -39.95 -9.53 -29.85
CA LEU A 1072 -40.10 -8.12 -30.20
C LEU A 1072 -40.41 -7.96 -31.70
N THR A 1073 -41.48 -7.24 -32.01
CA THR A 1073 -41.87 -6.92 -33.39
C THR A 1073 -41.67 -5.43 -33.65
N PHE A 1074 -40.90 -5.10 -34.68
CA PHE A 1074 -40.77 -3.74 -35.22
C PHE A 1074 -41.71 -3.55 -36.40
N HIS A 1075 -42.52 -2.50 -36.36
CA HIS A 1075 -43.48 -2.20 -37.41
C HIS A 1075 -42.88 -1.31 -38.49
N ALA A 1076 -43.39 -1.43 -39.72
CA ALA A 1076 -42.93 -0.65 -40.88
C ALA A 1076 -41.40 -0.62 -41.03
N SER A 1077 -40.75 -1.76 -40.78
CA SER A 1077 -39.31 -1.91 -40.70
C SER A 1077 -38.81 -2.96 -41.70
N ARG A 1078 -37.56 -2.85 -42.14
CA ARG A 1078 -36.93 -3.81 -43.06
C ARG A 1078 -35.51 -4.13 -42.58
N PHE A 1079 -35.17 -5.42 -42.55
CA PHE A 1079 -33.82 -5.92 -42.30
C PHE A 1079 -33.48 -6.96 -43.36
N THR A 1080 -32.23 -6.92 -43.83
CA THR A 1080 -31.63 -7.92 -44.72
C THR A 1080 -30.65 -8.79 -43.93
N SER A 1081 -29.79 -8.19 -43.11
CA SER A 1081 -28.83 -8.89 -42.26
C SER A 1081 -28.82 -8.26 -40.85
N PRO A 1082 -29.83 -8.57 -40.02
CA PRO A 1082 -29.92 -8.00 -38.68
C PRO A 1082 -28.84 -8.59 -37.76
N VAL A 1083 -28.22 -7.71 -36.97
CA VAL A 1083 -27.20 -8.05 -35.97
C VAL A 1083 -27.59 -7.53 -34.59
N PHE A 1084 -27.08 -8.19 -33.56
CA PHE A 1084 -27.24 -7.80 -32.17
C PHE A 1084 -25.91 -7.25 -31.66
N ALA A 1085 -25.81 -5.94 -31.41
CA ALA A 1085 -24.59 -5.31 -30.93
C ALA A 1085 -24.74 -4.83 -29.48
N ASP A 1086 -23.88 -5.29 -28.59
CA ASP A 1086 -23.88 -4.90 -27.18
C ASP A 1086 -23.00 -3.67 -26.97
N LEU A 1087 -23.58 -2.54 -26.54
CA LEU A 1087 -22.85 -1.29 -26.34
C LEU A 1087 -21.92 -1.30 -25.11
N LEU A 1088 -22.20 -2.16 -24.12
CA LEU A 1088 -21.38 -2.31 -22.93
C LEU A 1088 -20.08 -3.06 -23.25
N THR A 1089 -20.18 -4.19 -23.97
CA THR A 1089 -19.03 -5.02 -24.31
C THR A 1089 -18.36 -4.63 -25.62
N GLY A 1090 -19.12 -4.03 -26.54
CA GLY A 1090 -18.73 -3.74 -27.91
C GLY A 1090 -18.83 -4.93 -28.86
N ASN A 1091 -19.27 -6.10 -28.40
CA ASN A 1091 -19.39 -7.28 -29.26
C ASN A 1091 -20.60 -7.15 -30.20
N VAL A 1092 -20.41 -7.59 -31.43
CA VAL A 1092 -21.49 -7.71 -32.42
C VAL A 1092 -21.72 -9.18 -32.69
N HIS A 1093 -22.98 -9.59 -32.58
CA HIS A 1093 -23.43 -10.96 -32.73
C HIS A 1093 -24.35 -11.09 -33.95
N GLU A 1094 -24.22 -12.20 -34.68
CA GLU A 1094 -25.16 -12.57 -35.73
C GLU A 1094 -26.46 -13.06 -35.09
N ILE A 1095 -27.62 -12.54 -35.53
CA ILE A 1095 -28.91 -13.05 -35.10
C ILE A 1095 -29.26 -14.27 -35.97
N PRO A 1096 -29.41 -15.47 -35.40
CA PRO A 1096 -29.77 -16.68 -36.16
C PRO A 1096 -31.03 -16.47 -37.02
N ARG A 1097 -30.99 -16.95 -38.26
CA ARG A 1097 -32.06 -16.68 -39.25
C ARG A 1097 -33.43 -17.18 -38.82
N ASP A 1098 -33.49 -18.27 -38.05
CA ASP A 1098 -34.69 -18.89 -37.50
C ASP A 1098 -35.32 -18.06 -36.36
N LEU A 1099 -34.55 -17.18 -35.72
CA LEU A 1099 -35.03 -16.30 -34.65
C LEU A 1099 -35.65 -15.00 -35.14
N TRP A 1100 -35.80 -14.80 -36.46
CA TRP A 1100 -36.54 -13.65 -36.97
C TRP A 1100 -37.32 -13.93 -38.26
N SER A 1101 -38.39 -13.19 -38.50
CA SER A 1101 -39.15 -13.24 -39.75
C SER A 1101 -39.64 -11.86 -40.16
N ALA A 1102 -39.84 -11.66 -41.47
CA ALA A 1102 -40.33 -10.41 -42.03
C ALA A 1102 -41.61 -10.70 -42.84
N GLU A 1103 -42.75 -10.19 -42.38
CA GLU A 1103 -44.07 -10.41 -42.97
C GLU A 1103 -44.90 -9.13 -42.91
N GLY A 1104 -45.57 -8.78 -44.01
CA GLY A 1104 -46.50 -7.63 -44.06
C GLY A 1104 -45.87 -6.27 -43.71
N GLY A 1105 -44.55 -6.10 -43.91
CA GLY A 1105 -43.84 -4.87 -43.53
C GLY A 1105 -43.43 -4.77 -42.06
N ASN A 1106 -43.63 -5.85 -41.28
CA ASN A 1106 -43.18 -5.98 -39.90
C ASN A 1106 -42.02 -6.97 -39.80
N VAL A 1107 -41.10 -6.75 -38.87
CA VAL A 1107 -40.02 -7.70 -38.56
C VAL A 1107 -40.15 -8.15 -37.12
N THR A 1108 -40.33 -9.46 -36.93
CA THR A 1108 -40.46 -10.08 -35.59
C THR A 1108 -39.19 -10.82 -35.25
N PHE A 1109 -38.61 -10.49 -34.10
CA PHE A 1109 -37.49 -11.20 -33.48
C PHE A 1109 -37.99 -12.02 -32.29
N ARG A 1110 -37.46 -13.23 -32.13
CA ARG A 1110 -37.84 -14.16 -31.06
C ARG A 1110 -36.64 -14.44 -30.17
N GLN A 1111 -36.89 -14.50 -28.86
CA GLN A 1111 -35.91 -14.92 -27.85
C GLN A 1111 -34.61 -14.10 -27.84
N LEU A 1112 -34.68 -12.78 -28.11
CA LEU A 1112 -33.49 -11.94 -28.05
C LEU A 1112 -33.06 -11.69 -26.59
N PRO A 1113 -31.75 -11.80 -26.28
CA PRO A 1113 -31.26 -11.80 -24.90
C PRO A 1113 -31.06 -10.37 -24.36
N PHE A 1114 -32.13 -9.66 -24.00
CA PHE A 1114 -32.01 -8.31 -23.44
C PHE A 1114 -31.71 -8.31 -21.95
N TYR A 1115 -31.04 -7.26 -21.47
CA TYR A 1115 -30.77 -7.06 -20.05
C TYR A 1115 -30.86 -5.57 -19.71
N ASP A 1116 -30.46 -5.21 -18.50
CA ASP A 1116 -30.54 -3.84 -17.96
C ASP A 1116 -29.48 -2.87 -18.52
N SER A 1117 -28.90 -3.17 -19.69
CA SER A 1117 -27.97 -2.35 -20.46
C SER A 1117 -28.41 -2.25 -21.94
N PRO A 1118 -28.15 -1.11 -22.61
CA PRO A 1118 -28.51 -0.93 -24.02
C PRO A 1118 -27.76 -1.84 -24.98
N VAL A 1119 -28.53 -2.45 -25.88
CA VAL A 1119 -28.04 -3.18 -27.06
C VAL A 1119 -28.67 -2.58 -28.32
N LEU A 1120 -28.06 -2.83 -29.46
CA LEU A 1120 -28.57 -2.44 -30.77
C LEU A 1120 -29.06 -3.67 -31.54
N ILE A 1121 -30.24 -3.56 -32.12
CA ILE A 1121 -30.66 -4.37 -33.26
C ILE A 1121 -30.50 -3.50 -34.48
N ALA A 1122 -29.55 -3.83 -35.34
CA ALA A 1122 -29.18 -3.00 -36.47
C ALA A 1122 -29.03 -3.81 -37.75
N GLU A 1123 -29.25 -3.18 -38.89
CA GLU A 1123 -28.75 -3.71 -40.15
C GLU A 1123 -27.22 -3.74 -40.10
N ARG A 1124 -26.59 -4.86 -40.49
CA ARG A 1124 -25.14 -5.03 -40.37
C ARG A 1124 -24.37 -3.91 -41.06
N ALA A 1125 -24.84 -3.46 -42.22
CA ALA A 1125 -24.23 -2.38 -43.00
C ALA A 1125 -24.30 -1.00 -42.31
N ALA A 1126 -25.24 -0.82 -41.37
CA ALA A 1126 -25.37 0.44 -40.62
C ALA A 1126 -24.30 0.60 -39.53
N LEU A 1127 -23.57 -0.48 -39.19
CA LEU A 1127 -22.55 -0.50 -38.15
C LEU A 1127 -21.16 -0.73 -38.74
N ALA A 1128 -20.18 0.07 -38.31
CA ALA A 1128 -18.78 -0.23 -38.56
C ALA A 1128 -18.32 -1.34 -37.61
N ILE A 1129 -17.94 -2.50 -38.16
CA ILE A 1129 -17.55 -3.70 -37.41
C ILE A 1129 -16.09 -4.05 -37.73
N CYS A 1130 -15.25 -4.18 -36.70
CA CYS A 1130 -13.85 -4.62 -36.82
C CYS A 1130 -13.69 -6.09 -36.38
N GLY A 1131 -12.81 -6.83 -37.05
CA GLY A 1131 -12.34 -8.15 -36.60
C GLY A 1131 -13.29 -9.33 -36.88
N GLY A 1132 -14.06 -9.29 -37.97
CA GLY A 1132 -14.99 -10.35 -38.38
C GLY A 1132 -14.62 -11.00 -39.70
N ARG A 1133 -13.71 -11.98 -39.64
CA ARG A 1133 -12.97 -12.62 -40.76
C ARG A 1133 -12.14 -11.67 -41.62
#